data_AF-A0AAU4LIN3-F1
#
_entry.id   AF-A0AAU4LIN3-F1
#
_cell.length_a   1.000
_cell.length_b   1.000
_cell.length_c   1.000
_cell.angle_alpha   90.00
_cell.angle_beta   90.00
_cell.angle_gamma   90.00
#
_symmetry.space_group_name_H-M   'P 1'
#
loop_
_entity.id
_entity.type
_entity.pdbx_description
1 polymer ?
#
loop_
_entity_poly.entity_id
_entity_poly.type
_entity_poly.pdbx_seq_one_letter_code
_entity_poly.pdbx_strand_id
1 'polypeptide(L)'
;MAGAAALPTSWATVVNSTSGKCLDARSAATANGTAVQQYSCNNSTAQQWSFTATSGGFVRINNRNDANQVADVSDVSTADNAAVHLWTYGGGANQQWQAVDEGGGAYHFVNRNSGKCLDVPSASTADSVQLVQYTCNGTAAQRFQVAPVSTAPGDVDLGPNVVVFDPSMSSSTIQSRLNSIFRQQETNQFGSQRYAVMFKPGTYSNDVNVGFYTQVLGLGQSPDSVTINGAVHVEADWFPPQNATQNFWRGAENLSVNPSGGTDRWAVSQAAPYRRMHVRGNLALDDGGWASGGFMADSKIDGQVRSGTQQQWVTRNSQLGSWTGSNWNMVFVGSQGVPATSFPSPPYTTVNQTPTVREKPFLYVDGAGAYKVFVPSLRANSSATTWASGSAAGTSLGMDQFYVVKAGASAAQINAALAEGKNLLVTPGVYHLNQTLRVTRPDTVVLGLGLATFIPDNGVTAMTVADVDGVKVAGILFDAGTTNSQTLMEVGPSASSASHAADPTSLHDVFFRVGGAAVGKATTSLVVNSDNVIGDHMWIWRGDHGTGIGWTSNTADTGLVVNGDDVTMYGLFVEHYQKHQTIWNGNGGRTYFYQNEMPYDPPHQAAWMNGSTQGYAAYKVGSQVTSHEAFGLGSYCFFNANPSVTAEHAFEAPNNPNVRFRSMVTVSLGGTGTIRHVINDRGGPSNSSTNVANLVSYP
;
A
#
# COMPACT_ATOMS: atom_id res chain seq x y z
N MET A 1 -11.99 11.52 -45.28
CA MET A 1 -12.77 10.40 -44.71
C MET A 1 -12.60 10.45 -43.21
N ALA A 2 -13.65 10.77 -42.46
CA ALA A 2 -13.62 10.66 -41.00
C ALA A 2 -13.54 9.17 -40.65
N GLY A 3 -12.59 8.77 -39.82
CA GLY A 3 -12.44 7.37 -39.41
C GLY A 3 -13.68 6.87 -38.66
N ALA A 4 -14.03 5.61 -38.87
CA ALA A 4 -15.08 4.94 -38.10
C ALA A 4 -14.81 5.11 -36.60
N ALA A 5 -15.84 5.44 -35.83
CA ALA A 5 -15.70 5.55 -34.40
C ALA A 5 -15.46 4.13 -33.84
N ALA A 6 -14.44 3.96 -32.99
CA ALA A 6 -14.28 2.71 -32.25
C ALA A 6 -15.29 2.67 -31.09
N LEU A 7 -15.77 1.48 -30.74
CA LEU A 7 -16.56 1.28 -29.52
C LEU A 7 -15.76 1.79 -28.29
N PRO A 8 -16.42 2.33 -27.26
CA PRO A 8 -15.75 2.78 -26.04
C PRO A 8 -14.98 1.65 -25.35
N THR A 9 -13.79 1.97 -24.82
CA THR A 9 -13.01 1.05 -23.98
C THR A 9 -13.46 1.04 -22.52
N SER A 10 -14.30 2.00 -22.12
CA SER A 10 -14.92 2.10 -20.79
C SER A 10 -16.36 1.55 -20.82
N TRP A 11 -17.00 1.48 -19.65
CA TRP A 11 -18.44 1.24 -19.56
C TRP A 11 -19.21 2.30 -20.35
N ALA A 12 -20.24 1.84 -21.07
CA ALA A 12 -21.07 2.66 -21.94
C ALA A 12 -22.55 2.38 -21.69
N THR A 13 -23.40 3.38 -21.90
CA THR A 13 -24.83 3.17 -22.10
C THR A 13 -25.08 2.80 -23.55
N VAL A 14 -26.06 1.92 -23.77
CA VAL A 14 -26.51 1.49 -25.10
C VAL A 14 -27.96 1.91 -25.22
N VAL A 15 -28.25 2.95 -26.01
CA VAL A 15 -29.55 3.62 -26.05
C VAL A 15 -30.21 3.37 -27.41
N ASN A 16 -31.41 2.80 -27.43
CA ASN A 16 -32.12 2.57 -28.67
C ASN A 16 -32.55 3.89 -29.33
N SER A 17 -32.35 4.02 -30.65
CA SER A 17 -32.61 5.26 -31.39
C SER A 17 -34.10 5.54 -31.59
N THR A 18 -34.97 4.53 -31.54
CA THR A 18 -36.43 4.73 -31.61
C THR A 18 -36.99 5.21 -30.27
N SER A 19 -36.67 4.52 -29.18
CA SER A 19 -37.30 4.75 -27.89
C SER A 19 -36.57 5.74 -26.99
N GLY A 20 -35.28 6.00 -27.24
CA GLY A 20 -34.42 6.75 -26.33
C GLY A 20 -34.14 6.03 -25.00
N LYS A 21 -34.45 4.73 -24.91
CA LYS A 21 -34.31 3.92 -23.70
C LYS A 21 -33.04 3.09 -23.70
N CYS A 22 -32.55 2.81 -22.51
CA CYS A 22 -31.30 2.11 -22.28
C CYS A 22 -31.50 0.60 -22.32
N LEU A 23 -30.55 -0.11 -22.92
CA LEU A 23 -30.37 -1.55 -22.75
C LEU A 23 -30.10 -1.84 -21.27
N ASP A 24 -30.84 -2.78 -20.70
CA ASP A 24 -30.99 -2.95 -19.25
C ASP A 24 -31.03 -4.44 -18.89
N ALA A 25 -30.23 -4.85 -17.92
CA ALA A 25 -30.36 -6.15 -17.28
C ALA A 25 -31.50 -6.10 -16.26
N ARG A 26 -32.60 -6.81 -16.53
CA ARG A 26 -33.83 -6.69 -15.74
C ARG A 26 -33.55 -6.88 -14.25
N SER A 27 -34.02 -5.91 -13.46
CA SER A 27 -33.88 -5.89 -11.99
C SER A 27 -32.43 -5.92 -11.49
N ALA A 28 -31.46 -5.50 -12.31
CA ALA A 28 -30.02 -5.60 -12.03
C ALA A 28 -29.55 -7.02 -11.68
N ALA A 29 -30.30 -8.05 -12.10
CA ALA A 29 -29.96 -9.44 -11.80
C ALA A 29 -28.77 -9.93 -12.65
N THR A 30 -28.06 -10.94 -12.14
CA THR A 30 -26.85 -11.52 -12.76
C THR A 30 -26.99 -13.01 -13.05
N ALA A 31 -28.17 -13.60 -12.81
CA ALA A 31 -28.40 -15.02 -13.07
C ALA A 31 -28.54 -15.29 -14.57
N ASN A 32 -28.07 -16.45 -15.03
CA ASN A 32 -28.34 -16.95 -16.38
C ASN A 32 -29.85 -16.97 -16.65
N GLY A 33 -30.25 -16.44 -17.80
CA GLY A 33 -31.66 -16.26 -18.15
C GLY A 33 -32.25 -14.92 -17.75
N THR A 34 -31.49 -14.02 -17.11
CA THR A 34 -31.96 -12.65 -16.82
C THR A 34 -32.27 -11.93 -18.13
N ALA A 35 -33.51 -11.46 -18.29
CA ALA A 35 -33.92 -10.76 -19.51
C ALA A 35 -33.08 -9.50 -19.74
N VAL A 36 -32.57 -9.36 -20.97
CA VAL A 36 -32.03 -8.08 -21.45
C VAL A 36 -33.19 -7.31 -22.07
N GLN A 37 -33.53 -6.18 -21.49
CA GLN A 37 -34.70 -5.38 -21.84
C GLN A 37 -34.30 -3.95 -22.21
N GLN A 38 -35.24 -3.17 -22.73
CA GLN A 38 -35.12 -1.72 -22.70
C GLN A 38 -35.83 -1.17 -21.48
N TYR A 39 -35.25 -0.15 -20.86
CA TYR A 39 -35.84 0.55 -19.72
C TYR A 39 -35.43 2.02 -19.74
N SER A 40 -36.27 2.87 -19.14
CA SER A 40 -35.97 4.28 -18.90
C SER A 40 -34.55 4.43 -18.33
N CYS A 41 -33.73 5.27 -18.97
CA CYS A 41 -32.34 5.43 -18.57
C CYS A 41 -32.26 5.98 -17.14
N ASN A 42 -31.58 5.27 -16.25
CA ASN A 42 -31.54 5.52 -14.80
C ASN A 42 -30.11 5.47 -14.22
N ASN A 43 -29.08 5.39 -15.07
CA ASN A 43 -27.66 5.36 -14.71
C ASN A 43 -27.21 4.20 -13.80
N SER A 44 -28.09 3.23 -13.50
CA SER A 44 -27.71 2.05 -12.73
C SER A 44 -26.68 1.21 -13.47
N THR A 45 -25.92 0.40 -12.74
CA THR A 45 -24.98 -0.58 -13.31
C THR A 45 -25.68 -1.60 -14.22
N ALA A 46 -26.99 -1.82 -14.08
CA ALA A 46 -27.78 -2.66 -14.97
C ALA A 46 -27.82 -2.16 -16.42
N GLN A 47 -27.59 -0.87 -16.63
CA GLN A 47 -27.66 -0.21 -17.94
C GLN A 47 -26.30 0.12 -18.54
N GLN A 48 -25.24 -0.42 -17.94
CA GLN A 48 -23.88 -0.12 -18.31
C GLN A 48 -23.19 -1.37 -18.84
N TRP A 49 -22.62 -1.23 -20.02
CA TRP A 49 -22.13 -2.34 -20.82
C TRP A 49 -20.70 -2.09 -21.26
N SER A 50 -19.89 -3.14 -21.30
CA SER A 50 -18.54 -3.09 -21.86
C SER A 50 -18.47 -3.97 -23.09
N PHE A 51 -17.64 -3.59 -24.05
CA PHE A 51 -17.45 -4.32 -25.29
C PHE A 51 -16.05 -4.94 -25.29
N THR A 52 -15.96 -6.25 -25.10
CA THR A 52 -14.68 -6.96 -25.15
C THR A 52 -14.50 -7.60 -26.52
N ALA A 53 -13.40 -7.29 -27.20
CA ALA A 53 -13.07 -7.94 -28.47
C ALA A 53 -12.96 -9.47 -28.31
N THR A 54 -13.49 -10.20 -29.28
CA THR A 54 -13.26 -11.63 -29.44
C THR A 54 -12.34 -11.86 -30.65
N SER A 55 -12.72 -12.72 -31.59
CA SER A 55 -11.96 -13.00 -32.82
C SER A 55 -12.71 -12.52 -34.05
N GLY A 56 -11.98 -12.08 -35.08
CA GLY A 56 -12.57 -11.75 -36.39
C GLY A 56 -13.44 -10.49 -36.43
N GLY A 57 -13.18 -9.50 -35.57
CA GLY A 57 -13.94 -8.24 -35.54
C GLY A 57 -15.25 -8.29 -34.74
N PHE A 58 -15.50 -9.39 -34.03
CA PHE A 58 -16.64 -9.53 -33.13
C PHE A 58 -16.29 -9.08 -31.71
N VAL A 59 -17.32 -8.75 -30.94
CA VAL A 59 -17.26 -8.40 -29.52
C VAL A 59 -18.25 -9.25 -28.72
N ARG A 60 -17.99 -9.39 -27.42
CA ARG A 60 -19.01 -9.73 -26.43
C ARG A 60 -19.45 -8.46 -25.70
N ILE A 61 -20.74 -8.39 -25.36
CA ILE A 61 -21.37 -7.24 -24.69
C ILE A 61 -21.64 -7.63 -23.24
N ASN A 62 -20.80 -7.18 -22.29
CA ASN A 62 -20.84 -7.62 -20.90
C ASN A 62 -21.60 -6.63 -20.04
N ASN A 63 -22.38 -7.09 -19.06
CA ASN A 63 -23.07 -6.21 -18.11
C ASN A 63 -22.16 -5.77 -16.95
N ARG A 64 -22.33 -4.56 -16.41
CA ARG A 64 -21.51 -4.04 -15.30
C ARG A 64 -21.78 -4.72 -13.96
N ASN A 65 -22.97 -5.30 -13.74
CA ASN A 65 -23.25 -6.02 -12.49
C ASN A 65 -22.44 -7.32 -12.34
N ASP A 66 -22.13 -7.97 -13.46
CA ASP A 66 -21.20 -9.10 -13.53
C ASP A 66 -20.62 -9.16 -14.95
N ALA A 67 -19.33 -8.83 -15.08
CA ALA A 67 -18.65 -8.78 -16.38
C ALA A 67 -18.49 -10.16 -17.06
N ASN A 68 -18.83 -11.26 -16.37
CA ASN A 68 -18.89 -12.60 -16.97
C ASN A 68 -20.24 -12.89 -17.62
N GLN A 69 -21.28 -12.08 -17.35
CA GLN A 69 -22.61 -12.20 -17.92
C GLN A 69 -22.71 -11.33 -19.18
N VAL A 70 -23.09 -11.94 -20.30
CA VAL A 70 -23.10 -11.29 -21.62
C VAL A 70 -24.46 -11.35 -22.28
N ALA A 71 -24.72 -10.43 -23.22
CA ALA A 71 -25.89 -10.51 -24.10
C ALA A 71 -25.80 -11.77 -24.99
N ASP A 72 -26.68 -12.71 -24.73
CA ASP A 72 -26.75 -14.05 -25.34
C ASP A 72 -28.11 -14.22 -26.04
N VAL A 73 -28.11 -14.76 -27.26
CA VAL A 73 -29.35 -15.19 -27.93
C VAL A 73 -29.74 -16.57 -27.41
N SER A 74 -30.93 -16.66 -26.82
CA SER A 74 -31.44 -17.87 -26.16
C SER A 74 -31.43 -19.08 -27.08
N ASP A 75 -31.13 -20.24 -26.50
CA ASP A 75 -31.14 -21.56 -27.15
C ASP A 75 -30.28 -21.66 -28.42
N VAL A 76 -29.27 -20.79 -28.56
CA VAL A 76 -28.40 -20.72 -29.75
C VAL A 76 -29.22 -20.52 -31.04
N SER A 77 -30.38 -19.90 -30.91
CA SER A 77 -31.37 -19.82 -31.98
C SER A 77 -30.91 -18.94 -33.15
N THR A 78 -31.34 -19.29 -34.35
CA THR A 78 -31.23 -18.46 -35.57
C THR A 78 -32.57 -17.89 -36.02
N ALA A 79 -33.66 -18.16 -35.28
CA ALA A 79 -34.99 -17.68 -35.59
C ALA A 79 -35.17 -16.19 -35.28
N ASP A 80 -36.07 -15.53 -36.01
CA ASP A 80 -36.53 -14.19 -35.64
C ASP A 80 -37.28 -14.25 -34.32
N ASN A 81 -37.20 -13.17 -33.54
CA ASN A 81 -37.84 -13.01 -32.23
C ASN A 81 -37.29 -13.96 -31.15
N ALA A 82 -36.13 -14.61 -31.37
CA ALA A 82 -35.43 -15.30 -30.28
C ALA A 82 -34.97 -14.27 -29.24
N ALA A 83 -35.19 -14.58 -27.96
CA ALA A 83 -34.98 -13.64 -26.88
C ALA A 83 -33.48 -13.42 -26.61
N VAL A 84 -33.14 -12.19 -26.21
CA VAL A 84 -31.82 -11.87 -25.67
C VAL A 84 -31.90 -11.85 -24.15
N HIS A 85 -30.98 -12.57 -23.52
CA HIS A 85 -30.84 -12.67 -22.07
C HIS A 85 -29.37 -12.59 -21.65
N LEU A 86 -29.12 -12.49 -20.35
CA LEU A 86 -27.80 -12.65 -19.79
C LEU A 86 -27.47 -14.13 -19.68
N TRP A 87 -26.26 -14.48 -20.07
CA TRP A 87 -25.70 -15.79 -19.83
C TRP A 87 -24.20 -15.69 -19.56
N THR A 88 -23.67 -16.60 -18.73
CA THR A 88 -22.23 -16.73 -18.52
C THR A 88 -21.53 -16.92 -19.86
N TYR A 89 -20.52 -16.10 -20.14
CA TYR A 89 -19.76 -16.19 -21.38
C TYR A 89 -19.04 -17.55 -21.46
N GLY A 90 -19.43 -18.36 -22.44
CA GLY A 90 -18.83 -19.66 -22.75
C GLY A 90 -18.08 -19.67 -24.09
N GLY A 91 -18.07 -18.54 -24.81
CA GLY A 91 -17.42 -18.43 -26.13
C GLY A 91 -18.29 -18.87 -27.31
N GLY A 92 -19.58 -19.15 -27.09
CA GLY A 92 -20.52 -19.51 -28.16
C GLY A 92 -20.69 -18.40 -29.21
N ALA A 93 -21.02 -18.76 -30.45
CA ALA A 93 -21.25 -17.78 -31.51
C ALA A 93 -22.51 -16.93 -31.25
N ASN A 94 -23.50 -17.47 -30.54
CA ASN A 94 -24.72 -16.75 -30.15
C ASN A 94 -24.47 -15.64 -29.10
N GLN A 95 -23.27 -15.60 -28.50
CA GLN A 95 -22.82 -14.62 -27.51
C GLN A 95 -21.91 -13.52 -28.10
N GLN A 96 -21.71 -13.55 -29.42
CA GLN A 96 -20.75 -12.68 -30.10
C GLN A 96 -21.48 -11.83 -31.13
N TRP A 97 -21.15 -10.55 -31.16
CA TRP A 97 -21.83 -9.53 -31.94
C TRP A 97 -20.81 -8.75 -32.75
N GLN A 98 -21.10 -8.52 -34.03
CA GLN A 98 -20.38 -7.57 -34.86
C GLN A 98 -21.04 -6.20 -34.67
N ALA A 99 -20.28 -5.23 -34.16
CA ALA A 99 -20.74 -3.86 -34.11
C ALA A 99 -20.46 -3.18 -35.45
N VAL A 100 -21.50 -2.74 -36.14
CA VAL A 100 -21.40 -2.05 -37.43
C VAL A 100 -21.67 -0.57 -37.18
N ASP A 101 -20.67 0.27 -37.45
CA ASP A 101 -20.74 1.72 -37.24
C ASP A 101 -21.71 2.36 -38.24
N GLU A 102 -22.65 3.15 -37.73
CA GLU A 102 -23.60 3.95 -38.51
C GLU A 102 -23.31 5.46 -38.41
N GLY A 103 -22.18 5.85 -37.84
CA GLY A 103 -21.74 7.23 -37.65
C GLY A 103 -22.33 7.90 -36.41
N GLY A 104 -21.60 8.88 -35.88
CA GLY A 104 -22.02 9.66 -34.71
C GLY A 104 -22.10 8.86 -33.41
N GLY A 105 -21.38 7.72 -33.31
CA GLY A 105 -21.41 6.84 -32.13
C GLY A 105 -22.62 5.91 -32.08
N ALA A 106 -23.37 5.78 -33.18
CA ALA A 106 -24.44 4.81 -33.29
C ALA A 106 -23.99 3.56 -34.02
N TYR A 107 -24.53 2.41 -33.60
CA TYR A 107 -24.21 1.11 -34.13
C TYR A 107 -25.47 0.26 -34.29
N HIS A 108 -25.45 -0.70 -35.20
CA HIS A 108 -26.26 -1.90 -35.06
C HIS A 108 -25.35 -3.09 -34.72
N PHE A 109 -25.90 -4.08 -34.01
CA PHE A 109 -25.17 -5.25 -33.55
C PHE A 109 -25.67 -6.51 -34.24
N VAL A 110 -24.82 -7.16 -35.04
CA VAL A 110 -25.15 -8.36 -35.80
C VAL A 110 -24.63 -9.60 -35.07
N ASN A 111 -25.50 -10.53 -34.71
CA ASN A 111 -25.11 -11.76 -34.03
C ASN A 111 -24.28 -12.67 -34.94
N ARG A 112 -23.16 -13.18 -34.43
CA ARG A 112 -22.22 -14.04 -35.18
C ARG A 112 -22.83 -15.37 -35.61
N ASN A 113 -23.76 -15.93 -34.83
CA ASN A 113 -24.37 -17.22 -35.11
C ASN A 113 -25.45 -17.13 -36.19
N SER A 114 -26.31 -16.11 -36.13
CA SER A 114 -27.50 -16.01 -36.97
C SER A 114 -27.39 -15.01 -38.12
N GLY A 115 -26.44 -14.07 -38.05
CA GLY A 115 -26.38 -12.93 -38.97
C GLY A 115 -27.51 -11.90 -38.77
N LYS A 116 -28.24 -11.98 -37.66
CA LYS A 116 -29.40 -11.12 -37.34
C LYS A 116 -29.04 -10.02 -36.36
N CYS A 117 -29.82 -8.95 -36.37
CA CYS A 117 -29.57 -7.76 -35.58
C CYS A 117 -30.22 -7.83 -34.20
N LEU A 118 -29.58 -7.24 -33.18
CA LEU A 118 -30.20 -6.91 -31.91
C LEU A 118 -31.36 -5.93 -32.17
N ASP A 119 -32.56 -6.23 -31.67
CA ASP A 119 -33.79 -5.57 -32.06
C ASP A 119 -34.70 -5.30 -30.85
N VAL A 120 -35.32 -4.12 -30.83
CA VAL A 120 -36.46 -3.82 -29.95
C VAL A 120 -37.75 -4.24 -30.66
N PRO A 121 -38.43 -5.32 -30.20
CA PRO A 121 -39.53 -5.91 -30.93
C PRO A 121 -40.64 -4.92 -31.20
N SER A 122 -41.15 -4.94 -32.44
CA SER A 122 -42.20 -4.04 -32.93
C SER A 122 -41.89 -2.55 -32.76
N ALA A 123 -40.61 -2.17 -32.68
CA ALA A 123 -40.15 -0.80 -32.43
C ALA A 123 -40.78 -0.17 -31.17
N SER A 124 -41.08 -0.99 -30.17
CA SER A 124 -41.77 -0.55 -28.95
C SER A 124 -41.02 0.57 -28.22
N THR A 125 -41.76 1.48 -27.62
CA THR A 125 -41.23 2.53 -26.72
C THR A 125 -41.56 2.27 -25.25
N ALA A 126 -42.16 1.13 -24.92
CA ALA A 126 -42.51 0.77 -23.54
C ALA A 126 -41.29 0.31 -22.72
N ASP A 127 -41.33 0.53 -21.40
CA ASP A 127 -40.35 -0.04 -20.46
C ASP A 127 -40.53 -1.54 -20.33
N SER A 128 -39.45 -2.20 -19.92
CA SER A 128 -39.40 -3.63 -19.60
C SER A 128 -39.66 -4.57 -20.78
N VAL A 129 -39.58 -4.07 -22.01
CA VAL A 129 -39.66 -4.87 -23.24
C VAL A 129 -38.34 -5.60 -23.43
N GLN A 130 -38.37 -6.92 -23.41
CA GLN A 130 -37.19 -7.76 -23.66
C GLN A 130 -36.75 -7.64 -25.12
N LEU A 131 -35.45 -7.47 -25.35
CA LEU A 131 -34.88 -7.42 -26.68
C LEU A 131 -34.83 -8.82 -27.31
N VAL A 132 -34.83 -8.84 -28.62
CA VAL A 132 -34.76 -10.05 -29.43
C VAL A 132 -33.66 -9.91 -30.49
N GLN A 133 -33.35 -10.99 -31.19
CA GLN A 133 -32.73 -10.87 -32.51
C GLN A 133 -33.80 -10.85 -33.60
N TYR A 134 -33.58 -10.08 -34.66
CA TYR A 134 -34.45 -10.03 -35.83
C TYR A 134 -33.64 -9.80 -37.11
N THR A 135 -34.18 -10.26 -38.25
CA THR A 135 -33.62 -9.97 -39.57
C THR A 135 -33.27 -8.48 -39.70
N CYS A 136 -32.01 -8.19 -40.04
CA CYS A 136 -31.53 -6.81 -40.15
C CYS A 136 -32.34 -6.05 -41.21
N ASN A 137 -33.05 -5.00 -40.80
CA ASN A 137 -34.03 -4.27 -41.60
C ASN A 137 -33.74 -2.76 -41.72
N GLY A 138 -32.65 -2.29 -41.10
CA GLY A 138 -32.19 -0.89 -41.19
C GLY A 138 -33.09 0.12 -40.47
N THR A 139 -34.06 -0.34 -39.67
CA THR A 139 -34.92 0.55 -38.90
C THR A 139 -34.23 1.04 -37.62
N ALA A 140 -34.71 2.15 -37.07
CA ALA A 140 -34.20 2.69 -35.80
C ALA A 140 -34.39 1.74 -34.60
N ALA A 141 -35.25 0.71 -34.73
CA ALA A 141 -35.41 -0.33 -33.71
C ALA A 141 -34.16 -1.20 -33.52
N GLN A 142 -33.27 -1.24 -34.52
CA GLN A 142 -32.01 -2.00 -34.51
C GLN A 142 -30.77 -1.11 -34.34
N ARG A 143 -30.97 0.21 -34.19
CA ARG A 143 -29.92 1.22 -34.11
C ARG A 143 -29.75 1.70 -32.68
N PHE A 144 -28.55 1.60 -32.13
CA PHE A 144 -28.23 1.96 -30.76
C PHE A 144 -27.14 3.01 -30.69
N GLN A 145 -27.42 4.12 -30.02
CA GLN A 145 -26.41 5.08 -29.62
C GLN A 145 -25.58 4.47 -28.48
N VAL A 146 -24.27 4.35 -28.71
CA VAL A 146 -23.33 3.88 -27.69
C VAL A 146 -22.57 5.11 -27.19
N ALA A 147 -22.86 5.50 -25.95
CA ALA A 147 -22.19 6.61 -25.30
C ALA A 147 -21.38 6.08 -24.13
N PRO A 148 -20.10 6.43 -23.99
CA PRO A 148 -19.39 6.22 -22.73
C PRO A 148 -20.26 6.75 -21.58
N VAL A 149 -20.39 5.98 -20.50
CA VAL A 149 -21.01 6.49 -19.28
C VAL A 149 -20.19 7.71 -18.91
N SER A 150 -20.79 8.90 -18.94
CA SER A 150 -20.13 10.11 -18.48
C SER A 150 -19.85 9.90 -16.99
N THR A 151 -18.61 9.55 -16.69
CA THR A 151 -18.06 9.74 -15.35
C THR A 151 -18.32 11.19 -15.03
N ALA A 152 -19.05 11.48 -13.94
CA ALA A 152 -19.10 12.85 -13.43
C ALA A 152 -17.64 13.38 -13.40
N PRO A 153 -17.40 14.68 -13.65
CA PRO A 153 -16.06 15.23 -13.47
C PRO A 153 -15.55 14.83 -12.07
N GLY A 154 -14.59 13.91 -12.00
CA GLY A 154 -14.15 13.32 -10.73
C GLY A 154 -14.36 11.80 -10.55
N ASP A 155 -15.06 11.07 -11.41
CA ASP A 155 -15.12 9.59 -11.31
C ASP A 155 -13.89 8.98 -12.01
N VAL A 156 -12.81 8.80 -11.23
CA VAL A 156 -11.60 8.11 -11.69
C VAL A 156 -11.79 6.61 -11.47
N ASP A 157 -11.67 5.82 -12.54
CA ASP A 157 -11.59 4.37 -12.40
C ASP A 157 -10.24 4.00 -11.76
N LEU A 158 -10.28 3.60 -10.49
CA LEU A 158 -9.13 3.17 -9.70
C LEU A 158 -8.94 1.64 -9.71
N GLY A 159 -9.67 0.92 -10.56
CA GLY A 159 -9.58 -0.53 -10.68
C GLY A 159 -10.40 -1.30 -9.65
N PRO A 160 -10.53 -2.63 -9.84
CA PRO A 160 -11.48 -3.47 -9.08
C PRO A 160 -11.11 -3.70 -7.61
N ASN A 161 -9.84 -3.45 -7.25
CA ASN A 161 -9.31 -3.68 -5.92
C ASN A 161 -9.40 -2.44 -5.02
N VAL A 162 -9.94 -1.35 -5.55
CA VAL A 162 -10.30 -0.16 -4.78
C VAL A 162 -11.80 -0.20 -4.49
N VAL A 163 -12.14 -0.28 -3.21
CA VAL A 163 -13.53 -0.30 -2.74
C VAL A 163 -13.83 1.05 -2.14
N VAL A 164 -14.78 1.78 -2.74
CA VAL A 164 -15.15 3.13 -2.29
C VAL A 164 -16.57 3.08 -1.72
N PHE A 165 -16.70 3.43 -0.45
CA PHE A 165 -17.98 3.61 0.22
C PHE A 165 -18.37 5.08 0.28
N ASP A 166 -19.65 5.37 0.08
CA ASP A 166 -20.22 6.71 0.25
C ASP A 166 -21.33 6.69 1.32
N PRO A 167 -21.65 7.84 1.95
CA PRO A 167 -22.59 7.86 3.08
C PRO A 167 -24.04 7.48 2.73
N SER A 168 -24.41 7.41 1.44
CA SER A 168 -25.72 6.94 1.01
C SER A 168 -25.83 5.41 1.01
N MET A 169 -24.71 4.69 1.02
CA MET A 169 -24.71 3.23 1.14
C MET A 169 -25.16 2.80 2.54
N SER A 170 -25.99 1.75 2.61
CA SER A 170 -26.44 1.24 3.90
C SER A 170 -25.28 0.63 4.70
N SER A 171 -25.27 0.83 6.02
CA SER A 171 -24.26 0.25 6.91
C SER A 171 -24.15 -1.28 6.76
N SER A 172 -25.25 -2.00 6.54
CA SER A 172 -25.24 -3.45 6.35
C SER A 172 -24.58 -3.87 5.03
N THR A 173 -24.77 -3.09 3.95
CA THR A 173 -24.06 -3.29 2.68
C THR A 173 -22.57 -3.08 2.84
N ILE A 174 -22.17 -1.99 3.49
CA ILE A 174 -20.76 -1.67 3.78
C ILE A 174 -20.15 -2.80 4.63
N GLN A 175 -20.81 -3.17 5.74
CA GLN A 175 -20.33 -4.19 6.65
C GLN A 175 -20.16 -5.55 5.97
N SER A 176 -21.11 -5.94 5.11
CA SER A 176 -21.04 -7.19 4.35
C SER A 176 -19.80 -7.24 3.45
N ARG A 177 -19.47 -6.11 2.81
CA ARG A 177 -18.28 -6.01 1.98
C ARG A 177 -16.99 -6.01 2.80
N LEU A 178 -16.96 -5.26 3.91
CA LEU A 178 -15.83 -5.27 4.86
C LEU A 178 -15.53 -6.69 5.37
N ASN A 179 -16.56 -7.41 5.84
CA ASN A 179 -16.45 -8.78 6.31
C ASN A 179 -15.98 -9.75 5.22
N SER A 180 -16.34 -9.51 3.95
CA SER A 180 -15.86 -10.31 2.83
C SER A 180 -14.38 -10.11 2.58
N ILE A 181 -13.89 -8.87 2.63
CA ILE A 181 -12.47 -8.55 2.43
C ILE A 181 -11.66 -9.11 3.60
N PHE A 182 -12.11 -8.87 4.84
CA PHE A 182 -11.42 -9.36 6.02
C PHE A 182 -11.29 -10.88 6.03
N ARG A 183 -12.37 -11.64 5.80
CA ARG A 183 -12.30 -13.12 5.73
C ARG A 183 -11.33 -13.63 4.66
N GLN A 184 -11.16 -12.90 3.56
CA GLN A 184 -10.19 -13.27 2.54
C GLN A 184 -8.75 -12.93 2.97
N GLN A 185 -8.57 -11.86 3.72
CA GLN A 185 -7.26 -11.28 4.00
C GLN A 185 -6.71 -11.59 5.39
N GLU A 186 -7.52 -12.06 6.33
CA GLU A 186 -7.15 -12.31 7.73
C GLU A 186 -5.91 -13.22 7.85
N THR A 187 -5.91 -14.34 7.13
CA THR A 187 -4.82 -15.33 7.13
C THR A 187 -3.95 -15.29 5.86
N ASN A 188 -4.19 -14.32 4.97
CA ASN A 188 -3.57 -14.26 3.65
C ASN A 188 -2.22 -13.56 3.65
N GLN A 189 -1.31 -14.05 4.49
CA GLN A 189 -0.01 -13.42 4.73
C GLN A 189 0.81 -13.27 3.44
N PHE A 190 0.82 -14.26 2.55
CA PHE A 190 1.67 -14.25 1.35
C PHE A 190 0.92 -14.25 0.01
N GLY A 191 -0.41 -14.09 0.01
CA GLY A 191 -1.18 -14.05 -1.23
C GLY A 191 -0.96 -12.77 -2.03
N SER A 192 -1.50 -12.77 -3.25
CA SER A 192 -1.38 -11.67 -4.21
C SER A 192 -2.52 -10.67 -4.13
N GLN A 193 -3.59 -10.97 -3.39
CA GLN A 193 -4.73 -10.08 -3.22
C GLN A 193 -4.32 -8.84 -2.42
N ARG A 194 -4.80 -7.68 -2.88
CA ARG A 194 -4.52 -6.35 -2.35
C ARG A 194 -5.82 -5.57 -2.33
N TYR A 195 -6.05 -4.76 -1.29
CA TYR A 195 -7.25 -3.93 -1.20
C TYR A 195 -6.94 -2.54 -0.65
N ALA A 196 -7.52 -1.53 -1.30
CA ALA A 196 -7.70 -0.21 -0.69
C ALA A 196 -9.19 -0.02 -0.41
N VAL A 197 -9.53 0.14 0.87
CA VAL A 197 -10.89 0.35 1.35
C VAL A 197 -11.01 1.83 1.71
N MET A 198 -11.84 2.55 0.95
CA MET A 198 -11.92 4.00 1.01
C MET A 198 -13.32 4.44 1.43
N PHE A 199 -13.37 5.47 2.27
CA PHE A 199 -14.61 6.10 2.72
C PHE A 199 -14.62 7.55 2.25
N LYS A 200 -15.64 7.93 1.46
CA LYS A 200 -15.88 9.34 1.10
C LYS A 200 -16.20 10.16 2.35
N PRO A 201 -16.03 11.49 2.32
CA PRO A 201 -16.42 12.36 3.44
C PRO A 201 -17.85 12.09 3.91
N GLY A 202 -18.03 11.91 5.21
CA GLY A 202 -19.30 11.62 5.86
C GLY A 202 -19.15 10.74 7.10
N THR A 203 -20.27 10.22 7.58
CA THR A 203 -20.35 9.44 8.81
C THR A 203 -20.88 8.04 8.51
N TYR A 204 -20.23 7.05 9.10
CA TYR A 204 -20.50 5.64 8.92
C TYR A 204 -20.67 4.96 10.27
N SER A 205 -21.41 3.86 10.32
CA SER A 205 -21.60 3.07 11.53
C SER A 205 -21.21 1.63 11.24
N ASN A 206 -19.92 1.32 11.37
CA ASN A 206 -19.31 0.09 10.86
C ASN A 206 -18.13 -0.36 11.72
N ASP A 207 -17.94 -1.68 11.78
CA ASP A 207 -16.78 -2.33 12.38
C ASP A 207 -15.80 -2.74 11.26
N VAL A 208 -14.62 -2.13 11.23
CA VAL A 208 -13.64 -2.30 10.15
C VAL A 208 -12.44 -3.09 10.67
N ASN A 209 -12.52 -4.43 10.63
CA ASN A 209 -11.37 -5.28 10.92
C ASN A 209 -10.43 -5.38 9.70
N VAL A 210 -9.14 -5.17 9.92
CA VAL A 210 -8.14 -4.99 8.85
C VAL A 210 -7.19 -6.18 8.78
N GLY A 211 -7.34 -6.99 7.73
CA GLY A 211 -6.47 -8.14 7.43
C GLY A 211 -5.20 -7.76 6.67
N PHE A 212 -4.44 -8.76 6.20
CA PHE A 212 -3.25 -8.54 5.37
C PHE A 212 -3.57 -7.77 4.10
N TYR A 213 -2.58 -7.02 3.61
CA TYR A 213 -2.62 -6.21 2.39
C TYR A 213 -3.90 -5.38 2.20
N THR A 214 -4.41 -4.84 3.29
CA THR A 214 -5.60 -4.00 3.30
C THR A 214 -5.23 -2.65 3.88
N GLN A 215 -5.48 -1.59 3.11
CA GLN A 215 -5.32 -0.22 3.57
C GLN A 215 -6.69 0.44 3.68
N VAL A 216 -7.02 0.95 4.86
CA VAL A 216 -8.26 1.69 5.13
C VAL A 216 -7.98 3.19 5.05
N LEU A 217 -8.79 3.92 4.29
CA LEU A 217 -8.53 5.31 3.92
C LEU A 217 -9.79 6.16 4.06
N GLY A 218 -9.68 7.31 4.73
CA GLY A 218 -10.66 8.38 4.58
C GLY A 218 -10.27 9.32 3.44
N LEU A 219 -11.23 9.66 2.59
CA LEU A 219 -11.05 10.53 1.43
C LEU A 219 -11.36 12.01 1.73
N GLY A 220 -11.20 12.43 2.99
CA GLY A 220 -11.32 13.82 3.40
C GLY A 220 -10.01 14.60 3.25
N GLN A 221 -10.06 15.93 3.34
CA GLN A 221 -8.83 16.72 3.49
C GLN A 221 -8.30 16.67 4.94
N SER A 222 -9.18 16.37 5.89
CA SER A 222 -8.89 16.19 7.31
C SER A 222 -9.49 14.86 7.80
N PRO A 223 -8.92 14.20 8.82
CA PRO A 223 -9.46 12.96 9.38
C PRO A 223 -10.91 13.10 9.83
N ASP A 224 -11.28 14.25 10.39
CA ASP A 224 -12.65 14.49 10.87
C ASP A 224 -13.69 14.61 9.75
N SER A 225 -13.28 14.72 8.48
CA SER A 225 -14.21 14.68 7.35
C SER A 225 -14.81 13.28 7.14
N VAL A 226 -14.19 12.23 7.67
CA VAL A 226 -14.68 10.85 7.62
C VAL A 226 -14.75 10.31 9.05
N THR A 227 -15.96 10.04 9.55
CA THR A 227 -16.16 9.51 10.90
C THR A 227 -16.71 8.09 10.84
N ILE A 228 -16.02 7.15 11.47
CA ILE A 228 -16.49 5.78 11.70
C ILE A 228 -16.99 5.66 13.16
N ASN A 229 -18.30 5.53 13.36
CA ASN A 229 -18.90 5.13 14.62
C ASN A 229 -18.86 3.60 14.72
N GLY A 230 -17.89 3.07 15.45
CA GLY A 230 -17.59 1.64 15.41
C GLY A 230 -16.12 1.42 15.74
N ALA A 231 -15.35 0.81 14.86
CA ALA A 231 -13.91 0.58 15.07
C ALA A 231 -13.17 0.49 13.73
N VAL A 232 -11.88 0.81 13.73
CA VAL A 232 -10.96 0.50 12.62
C VAL A 232 -9.75 -0.19 13.23
N HIS A 233 -9.82 -1.52 13.25
CA HIS A 233 -9.04 -2.30 14.19
C HIS A 233 -8.29 -3.48 13.57
N VAL A 234 -7.30 -3.94 14.29
CA VAL A 234 -6.53 -5.15 13.98
C VAL A 234 -6.48 -6.02 15.23
N GLU A 235 -6.79 -7.29 15.04
CA GLU A 235 -6.75 -8.35 16.05
C GLU A 235 -5.71 -9.42 15.69
N ALA A 236 -5.33 -10.24 16.68
CA ALA A 236 -4.38 -11.34 16.50
C ALA A 236 -5.02 -12.73 16.65
N ASP A 237 -6.36 -12.80 16.62
CA ASP A 237 -7.13 -14.04 16.79
C ASP A 237 -6.76 -15.15 15.79
N TRP A 238 -6.34 -14.78 14.59
CA TRP A 238 -5.95 -15.73 13.54
C TRP A 238 -4.69 -16.55 13.91
N PHE A 239 -3.86 -16.05 14.83
CA PHE A 239 -2.62 -16.70 15.24
C PHE A 239 -2.58 -16.87 16.76
N PRO A 240 -3.11 -17.98 17.31
CA PRO A 240 -3.27 -18.15 18.75
C PRO A 240 -1.92 -18.28 19.51
N PRO A 241 -1.86 -17.89 20.80
CA PRO A 241 -2.91 -17.26 21.61
C PRO A 241 -2.81 -15.72 21.52
N GLN A 242 -3.39 -15.12 20.46
CA GLN A 242 -3.31 -13.69 20.16
C GLN A 242 -1.90 -13.17 19.84
N ASN A 243 -1.12 -13.95 19.10
CA ASN A 243 0.21 -13.58 18.65
C ASN A 243 0.17 -12.62 17.44
N ALA A 244 0.41 -11.34 17.69
CA ALA A 244 0.45 -10.29 16.69
C ALA A 244 1.80 -10.18 15.96
N THR A 245 2.81 -11.01 16.25
CA THR A 245 4.16 -10.92 15.64
C THR A 245 4.17 -11.08 14.12
N GLN A 246 3.05 -11.49 13.50
CA GLN A 246 2.91 -11.59 12.05
C GLN A 246 1.82 -10.67 11.47
N ASN A 247 1.27 -9.74 12.25
CA ASN A 247 0.27 -8.78 11.75
C ASN A 247 0.90 -7.65 10.93
N PHE A 248 1.34 -8.00 9.72
CA PHE A 248 2.06 -7.12 8.78
C PHE A 248 1.16 -6.51 7.70
N TRP A 249 1.78 -5.67 6.87
CA TRP A 249 1.32 -5.22 5.54
C TRP A 249 -0.13 -4.73 5.51
N ARG A 250 -0.46 -3.76 6.34
CA ARG A 250 -1.81 -3.16 6.38
C ARG A 250 -1.71 -1.69 6.73
N GLY A 251 -2.79 -0.93 6.75
CA GLY A 251 -2.69 0.46 7.19
C GLY A 251 -4.03 1.11 7.41
N ALA A 252 -4.03 2.16 8.23
CA ALA A 252 -5.19 3.04 8.43
C ALA A 252 -4.73 4.50 8.29
N GLU A 253 -5.46 5.27 7.48
CA GLU A 253 -5.08 6.64 7.19
C GLU A 253 -6.25 7.61 6.99
N ASN A 254 -6.11 8.81 7.56
CA ASN A 254 -6.92 9.99 7.28
C ASN A 254 -8.43 9.85 7.58
N LEU A 255 -8.77 9.23 8.71
CA LEU A 255 -10.14 9.13 9.19
C LEU A 255 -10.23 9.27 10.71
N SER A 256 -11.42 9.56 11.20
CA SER A 256 -11.74 9.58 12.62
C SER A 256 -12.55 8.35 13.03
N VAL A 257 -12.30 7.85 14.23
CA VAL A 257 -13.01 6.71 14.83
C VAL A 257 -13.63 7.16 16.15
N ASN A 258 -14.90 6.84 16.33
CA ASN A 258 -15.61 6.91 17.60
C ASN A 258 -15.79 5.45 18.10
N PRO A 259 -14.87 4.94 18.94
CA PRO A 259 -14.90 3.54 19.36
C PRO A 259 -16.15 3.22 20.18
N SER A 260 -16.94 2.23 19.78
CA SER A 260 -18.21 1.87 20.48
C SER A 260 -18.00 1.55 21.97
N GLY A 261 -16.85 0.98 22.34
CA GLY A 261 -16.46 0.68 23.72
C GLY A 261 -15.50 1.72 24.34
N GLY A 262 -15.29 2.87 23.69
CA GLY A 262 -14.35 3.90 24.12
C GLY A 262 -12.87 3.56 23.90
N THR A 263 -12.54 2.37 23.39
CA THR A 263 -11.17 1.95 23.05
C THR A 263 -11.16 1.29 21.68
N ASP A 264 -10.30 1.76 20.78
CA ASP A 264 -9.98 1.09 19.51
C ASP A 264 -8.74 0.19 19.70
N ARG A 265 -8.47 -0.72 18.75
CA ARG A 265 -7.32 -1.63 18.84
C ARG A 265 -6.54 -1.70 17.53
N TRP A 266 -5.23 -1.57 17.62
CA TRP A 266 -4.31 -1.69 16.49
C TRP A 266 -3.18 -2.66 16.84
N ALA A 267 -3.52 -3.94 17.03
CA ALA A 267 -2.59 -4.99 17.43
C ALA A 267 -1.74 -5.47 16.24
N VAL A 268 -0.69 -4.71 15.92
CA VAL A 268 0.12 -4.91 14.71
C VAL A 268 1.59 -5.22 15.01
N SER A 269 2.31 -5.66 13.99
CA SER A 269 3.78 -5.65 13.96
C SER A 269 4.31 -4.68 12.90
N GLN A 270 5.39 -4.99 12.20
CA GLN A 270 6.02 -4.09 11.22
C GLN A 270 5.15 -3.86 9.96
N ALA A 271 5.45 -2.78 9.22
CA ALA A 271 4.74 -2.36 7.99
C ALA A 271 3.21 -2.22 8.12
N ALA A 272 2.79 -1.67 9.26
CA ALA A 272 1.38 -1.41 9.57
C ALA A 272 1.13 0.05 10.01
N PRO A 273 1.36 1.05 9.13
CA PRO A 273 1.27 2.46 9.51
C PRO A 273 -0.12 2.86 10.01
N TYR A 274 -0.13 3.65 11.09
CA TYR A 274 -1.30 4.36 11.61
C TYR A 274 -1.08 5.86 11.44
N ARG A 275 -1.61 6.45 10.37
CA ARG A 275 -1.28 7.82 9.94
C ARG A 275 -2.49 8.72 9.94
N ARG A 276 -2.35 9.95 10.43
CA ARG A 276 -3.40 10.96 10.26
C ARG A 276 -4.76 10.47 10.78
N MET A 277 -4.78 9.79 11.91
CA MET A 277 -5.98 9.23 12.50
C MET A 277 -6.50 10.13 13.61
N HIS A 278 -7.80 10.17 13.83
CA HIS A 278 -8.40 10.79 15.01
C HIS A 278 -9.23 9.78 15.80
N VAL A 279 -8.68 9.23 16.88
CA VAL A 279 -9.42 8.33 17.76
C VAL A 279 -10.04 9.15 18.88
N ARG A 280 -11.37 9.24 18.89
CA ARG A 280 -12.15 9.91 19.94
C ARG A 280 -12.37 8.96 21.11
N GLY A 281 -11.27 8.49 21.69
CA GLY A 281 -11.22 7.45 22.71
C GLY A 281 -9.79 7.00 22.98
N ASN A 282 -9.64 5.81 23.57
CA ASN A 282 -8.37 5.16 23.84
C ASN A 282 -7.92 4.31 22.64
N LEU A 283 -6.64 3.92 22.63
CA LEU A 283 -6.08 3.00 21.64
C LEU A 283 -5.21 1.94 22.34
N ALA A 284 -5.54 0.66 22.14
CA ALA A 284 -4.68 -0.46 22.52
C ALA A 284 -3.81 -0.88 21.33
N LEU A 285 -2.53 -1.15 21.57
CA LEU A 285 -1.59 -1.54 20.51
C LEU A 285 -1.27 -3.04 20.51
N ASP A 286 -1.89 -3.82 21.40
CA ASP A 286 -1.73 -5.27 21.49
C ASP A 286 -3.09 -5.97 21.60
N ASP A 287 -3.03 -7.30 21.52
CA ASP A 287 -4.16 -8.20 21.75
C ASP A 287 -3.84 -9.22 22.86
N GLY A 288 -2.91 -8.89 23.76
CA GLY A 288 -2.54 -9.70 24.93
C GLY A 288 -1.45 -10.76 24.69
N GLY A 289 -1.21 -11.19 23.45
CA GLY A 289 -0.07 -12.04 23.09
C GLY A 289 1.18 -11.24 22.68
N TRP A 290 2.15 -11.85 22.00
CA TRP A 290 3.36 -11.14 21.54
C TRP A 290 3.03 -10.14 20.42
N ALA A 291 3.69 -8.98 20.42
CA ALA A 291 3.52 -7.96 19.38
C ALA A 291 4.84 -7.21 19.14
N SER A 292 5.18 -6.92 17.88
CA SER A 292 6.45 -6.32 17.47
C SER A 292 6.25 -5.14 16.50
N GLY A 293 5.30 -4.28 16.85
CA GLY A 293 5.04 -3.01 16.17
C GLY A 293 6.13 -1.98 16.49
N GLY A 294 5.95 -0.73 16.11
CA GLY A 294 4.93 -0.22 15.21
C GLY A 294 5.13 1.27 15.01
N PHE A 295 4.34 1.84 14.11
CA PHE A 295 4.53 3.21 13.66
C PHE A 295 3.21 3.98 13.70
N MET A 296 3.22 5.12 14.38
CA MET A 296 2.13 6.09 14.38
C MET A 296 2.64 7.48 14.04
N ALA A 297 1.97 8.17 13.11
CA ALA A 297 2.32 9.53 12.75
C ALA A 297 1.11 10.44 12.53
N ASP A 298 1.31 11.73 12.76
CA ASP A 298 0.33 12.79 12.45
C ASP A 298 -1.06 12.53 13.05
N SER A 299 -1.15 11.80 14.16
CA SER A 299 -2.41 11.27 14.68
C SER A 299 -2.81 11.93 15.99
N LYS A 300 -4.12 12.01 16.24
CA LYS A 300 -4.70 12.49 17.49
C LYS A 300 -5.47 11.37 18.16
N ILE A 301 -5.08 11.03 19.38
CA ILE A 301 -5.79 10.09 20.25
C ILE A 301 -6.27 10.90 21.44
N ASP A 302 -7.58 11.12 21.56
CA ASP A 302 -8.14 11.96 22.63
C ASP A 302 -7.89 11.34 24.02
N GLY A 303 -7.90 10.01 24.10
CA GLY A 303 -7.69 9.25 25.33
C GLY A 303 -6.26 8.73 25.50
N GLN A 304 -6.14 7.61 26.22
CA GLN A 304 -4.88 6.95 26.49
C GLN A 304 -4.49 5.98 25.37
N VAL A 305 -3.21 6.01 24.97
CA VAL A 305 -2.60 4.91 24.22
C VAL A 305 -1.95 3.93 25.19
N ARG A 306 -2.29 2.65 25.09
CA ARG A 306 -1.66 1.56 25.84
C ARG A 306 -0.84 0.69 24.90
N SER A 307 0.47 0.63 25.12
CA SER A 307 1.36 -0.24 24.33
C SER A 307 1.07 -1.72 24.56
N GLY A 308 0.66 -2.07 25.79
CA GLY A 308 0.48 -3.45 26.20
C GLY A 308 1.78 -4.25 26.06
N THR A 309 1.71 -5.41 25.43
CA THR A 309 2.85 -6.32 25.21
C THR A 309 3.80 -5.91 24.09
N GLN A 310 3.53 -4.81 23.37
CA GLN A 310 4.37 -4.32 22.28
C GLN A 310 5.84 -4.23 22.72
N GLN A 311 6.72 -4.90 21.96
CA GLN A 311 8.17 -4.90 22.22
C GLN A 311 8.76 -3.49 22.09
N GLN A 312 8.36 -2.78 21.04
CA GLN A 312 8.81 -1.43 20.75
C GLN A 312 7.71 -0.65 20.02
N TRP A 313 7.87 0.67 19.91
CA TRP A 313 6.96 1.52 19.15
C TRP A 313 7.57 2.89 18.85
N VAL A 314 7.24 3.48 17.71
CA VAL A 314 7.54 4.89 17.42
C VAL A 314 6.27 5.69 17.14
N THR A 315 6.15 6.84 17.82
CA THR A 315 5.07 7.79 17.61
C THR A 315 5.63 9.18 17.32
N ARG A 316 5.35 9.74 16.15
CA ARG A 316 5.83 11.07 15.78
C ARG A 316 4.73 12.06 15.40
N ASN A 317 4.95 13.34 15.70
CA ASN A 317 4.03 14.42 15.31
C ASN A 317 2.57 14.15 15.69
N SER A 318 2.35 13.52 16.84
CA SER A 318 1.01 13.12 17.29
C SER A 318 0.61 13.86 18.56
N GLN A 319 -0.70 13.87 18.84
CA GLN A 319 -1.27 14.38 20.08
C GLN A 319 -1.98 13.23 20.79
N LEU A 320 -1.51 12.85 21.97
CA LEU A 320 -2.13 11.79 22.77
C LEU A 320 -2.73 12.42 24.04
N GLY A 321 -3.83 11.88 24.56
CA GLY A 321 -4.31 12.24 25.89
C GLY A 321 -3.31 11.79 26.96
N SER A 322 -2.82 10.55 26.85
CA SER A 322 -1.67 10.05 27.60
C SER A 322 -1.09 8.78 26.95
N TRP A 323 0.07 8.33 27.42
CA TRP A 323 0.67 7.05 27.05
C TRP A 323 0.91 6.19 28.30
N THR A 324 0.70 4.88 28.18
CA THR A 324 1.08 3.89 29.20
C THR A 324 1.62 2.61 28.57
N GLY A 325 2.42 1.88 29.35
CA GLY A 325 3.06 0.64 28.93
C GLY A 325 4.39 0.85 28.21
N SER A 326 5.26 -0.12 28.38
CA SER A 326 6.58 -0.16 27.76
C SER A 326 7.10 -1.60 27.82
N ASN A 327 7.90 -2.00 26.83
CA ASN A 327 8.70 -3.22 26.92
C ASN A 327 10.19 -2.88 26.74
N TRP A 328 10.70 -2.79 25.52
CA TRP A 328 12.14 -2.57 25.27
C TRP A 328 12.49 -1.18 24.74
N ASN A 329 11.68 -0.61 23.85
CA ASN A 329 12.03 0.66 23.19
C ASN A 329 10.80 1.43 22.71
N MET A 330 10.29 2.40 23.49
CA MET A 330 9.21 3.29 23.03
C MET A 330 9.76 4.68 22.75
N VAL A 331 9.61 5.14 21.52
CA VAL A 331 10.22 6.38 21.01
C VAL A 331 9.15 7.38 20.59
N PHE A 332 9.32 8.62 21.04
CA PHE A 332 8.41 9.73 20.74
C PHE A 332 9.18 10.88 20.10
N VAL A 333 8.72 11.40 18.97
CA VAL A 333 9.42 12.48 18.23
C VAL A 333 8.43 13.57 17.85
N GLY A 334 8.56 14.77 18.41
CA GLY A 334 7.61 15.84 18.13
C GLY A 334 6.18 15.52 18.57
N SER A 335 5.97 14.59 19.51
CA SER A 335 4.64 14.19 19.98
C SER A 335 4.29 14.85 21.31
N GLN A 336 3.00 15.08 21.54
CA GLN A 336 2.45 15.67 22.77
C GLN A 336 1.66 14.64 23.57
N GLY A 337 1.56 14.85 24.89
CA GLY A 337 0.90 13.90 25.81
C GLY A 337 1.66 12.58 25.99
N VAL A 338 2.97 12.62 25.75
CA VAL A 338 3.90 11.48 25.86
C VAL A 338 4.78 11.64 27.10
N PRO A 339 5.32 10.54 27.66
CA PRO A 339 6.23 10.62 28.79
C PRO A 339 7.53 11.34 28.43
N ALA A 340 8.21 11.91 29.43
CA ALA A 340 9.58 12.37 29.29
C ALA A 340 10.55 11.19 29.09
N THR A 341 11.73 11.46 28.54
CA THR A 341 12.80 10.46 28.43
C THR A 341 13.15 9.89 29.80
N SER A 342 13.10 8.55 29.92
CA SER A 342 13.43 7.82 31.15
C SER A 342 14.21 6.54 30.90
N PHE A 343 14.67 6.31 29.66
CA PHE A 343 15.50 5.16 29.32
C PHE A 343 16.70 5.05 30.29
N PRO A 344 16.96 3.87 30.88
CA PRO A 344 16.45 2.55 30.49
C PRO A 344 15.14 2.10 31.16
N SER A 345 14.62 2.80 32.18
CA SER A 345 13.47 2.32 32.95
C SER A 345 12.52 3.44 33.42
N PRO A 346 11.27 3.45 32.92
CA PRO A 346 10.79 2.73 31.74
C PRO A 346 11.56 3.17 30.48
N PRO A 347 11.68 2.32 29.44
CA PRO A 347 12.49 2.60 28.25
C PRO A 347 11.81 3.56 27.27
N TYR A 348 11.60 4.79 27.72
CA TYR A 348 11.08 5.90 26.94
C TYR A 348 12.20 6.78 26.42
N THR A 349 12.17 7.07 25.12
CA THR A 349 13.04 8.04 24.47
C THR A 349 12.19 9.11 23.81
N THR A 350 12.29 10.35 24.29
CA THR A 350 11.45 11.47 23.83
C THR A 350 12.33 12.58 23.26
N VAL A 351 12.03 12.95 22.01
CA VAL A 351 12.63 14.08 21.30
C VAL A 351 11.52 15.11 21.08
N ASN A 352 11.72 16.33 21.58
CA ASN A 352 10.64 17.33 21.67
C ASN A 352 10.09 17.80 20.32
N GLN A 353 10.91 17.79 19.28
CA GLN A 353 10.56 18.28 17.95
C GLN A 353 11.11 17.33 16.89
N THR A 354 10.37 17.16 15.81
CA THR A 354 10.81 16.45 14.61
C THR A 354 11.57 17.43 13.71
N PRO A 355 12.90 17.28 13.54
CA PRO A 355 13.73 18.33 12.95
C PRO A 355 13.38 18.69 11.51
N THR A 356 13.14 17.70 10.64
CA THR A 356 12.72 17.90 9.26
C THR A 356 11.81 16.75 8.86
N VAL A 357 10.60 17.04 8.44
CA VAL A 357 9.63 16.01 8.06
C VAL A 357 8.62 16.57 7.09
N ARG A 358 8.13 15.70 6.21
CA ARG A 358 6.95 15.94 5.39
C ARG A 358 5.99 14.80 5.66
N GLU A 359 4.70 15.09 5.81
CA GLU A 359 3.72 14.01 5.92
C GLU A 359 3.49 13.35 4.56
N LYS A 360 3.11 12.07 4.58
CA LYS A 360 2.88 11.27 3.38
C LYS A 360 1.80 11.91 2.48
N PRO A 361 1.99 11.94 1.15
CA PRO A 361 0.91 12.29 0.23
C PRO A 361 -0.28 11.32 0.36
N PHE A 362 -1.50 11.83 0.19
CA PHE A 362 -2.71 11.00 0.31
C PHE A 362 -3.78 11.41 -0.70
N LEU A 363 -4.56 10.41 -1.13
CA LEU A 363 -5.71 10.59 -2.00
C LEU A 363 -6.89 11.14 -1.19
N TYR A 364 -7.60 12.13 -1.71
CA TYR A 364 -8.83 12.65 -1.13
C TYR A 364 -9.82 13.09 -2.23
N VAL A 365 -11.06 13.36 -1.83
CA VAL A 365 -12.11 13.91 -2.68
C VAL A 365 -12.40 15.33 -2.22
N ASP A 366 -12.35 16.28 -3.15
CA ASP A 366 -12.65 17.68 -2.83
C ASP A 366 -14.17 17.97 -2.75
N GLY A 367 -14.52 19.20 -2.39
CA GLY A 367 -15.93 19.60 -2.24
C GLY A 367 -16.76 19.54 -3.52
N ALA A 368 -16.12 19.42 -4.70
CA ALA A 368 -16.79 19.23 -5.98
C ALA A 368 -16.93 17.74 -6.36
N GLY A 369 -16.41 16.83 -5.53
CA GLY A 369 -16.43 15.39 -5.80
C GLY A 369 -15.25 14.89 -6.62
N ALA A 370 -14.24 15.74 -6.90
CA ALA A 370 -13.08 15.35 -7.69
C ALA A 370 -12.00 14.69 -6.82
N TYR A 371 -11.47 13.55 -7.26
CA TYR A 371 -10.27 12.97 -6.66
C TYR A 371 -9.06 13.88 -6.90
N LYS A 372 -8.25 14.02 -5.86
CA LYS A 372 -6.99 14.75 -5.85
C LYS A 372 -6.00 14.05 -4.93
N VAL A 373 -4.72 14.29 -5.14
CA VAL A 373 -3.66 13.89 -4.21
C VAL A 373 -3.17 15.14 -3.48
N PHE A 374 -3.34 15.17 -2.16
CA PHE A 374 -2.77 16.22 -1.33
C PHE A 374 -1.30 15.87 -1.02
N VAL A 375 -0.42 16.83 -1.24
CA VAL A 375 1.02 16.75 -0.98
C VAL A 375 1.35 17.73 0.15
N PRO A 376 1.49 17.24 1.40
CA PRO A 376 1.83 18.08 2.54
C PRO A 376 3.17 18.82 2.34
N SER A 377 3.26 20.05 2.83
CA SER A 377 4.50 20.83 2.82
C SER A 377 5.56 20.23 3.75
N LEU A 378 6.83 20.46 3.42
CA LEU A 378 7.95 20.21 4.33
C LEU A 378 7.81 21.07 5.59
N ARG A 379 8.10 20.51 6.76
CA ARG A 379 8.11 21.20 8.05
C ARG A 379 9.43 20.96 8.76
N ALA A 380 9.93 22.01 9.41
CA ALA A 380 11.08 21.92 10.29
C ALA A 380 10.66 22.09 11.75
N ASN A 381 11.40 21.46 12.67
CA ASN A 381 11.21 21.54 14.12
C ASN A 381 9.74 21.39 14.56
N SER A 382 9.05 20.47 13.91
CA SER A 382 7.61 20.33 14.04
C SER A 382 7.23 19.51 15.28
N SER A 383 6.06 19.80 15.83
CA SER A 383 5.44 19.02 16.90
C SER A 383 3.95 18.93 16.65
N ALA A 384 3.31 17.88 17.16
CA ALA A 384 1.89 17.61 17.01
C ALA A 384 1.44 17.45 15.54
N THR A 385 0.14 17.22 15.37
CA THR A 385 -0.48 16.98 14.08
C THR A 385 -0.42 18.20 13.16
N THR A 386 -0.46 17.97 11.85
CA THR A 386 -0.57 19.00 10.80
C THR A 386 -1.97 19.60 10.70
N TRP A 387 -2.99 18.92 11.21
CA TRP A 387 -4.38 19.12 10.80
C TRP A 387 -5.35 19.47 11.93
N ALA A 388 -5.00 19.21 13.20
CA ALA A 388 -5.94 19.44 14.30
C ALA A 388 -6.14 20.94 14.60
N SER A 389 -5.15 21.79 14.29
CA SER A 389 -5.20 23.24 14.50
C SER A 389 -5.61 24.03 13.25
N GLY A 390 -6.11 23.35 12.21
CA GLY A 390 -6.49 23.97 10.93
C GLY A 390 -6.06 23.13 9.73
N SER A 391 -6.25 23.66 8.53
CA SER A 391 -5.86 22.97 7.31
C SER A 391 -4.34 22.77 7.26
N ALA A 392 -3.91 21.54 6.99
CA ALA A 392 -2.50 21.25 6.74
C ALA A 392 -2.00 22.08 5.55
N ALA A 393 -0.79 22.63 5.66
CA ALA A 393 -0.12 23.28 4.53
C ALA A 393 0.31 22.23 3.49
N GLY A 394 0.11 22.53 2.21
CA GLY A 394 0.43 21.64 1.11
C GLY A 394 -0.24 22.05 -0.19
N THR A 395 -0.04 21.23 -1.23
CA THR A 395 -0.60 21.44 -2.57
C THR A 395 -1.46 20.26 -2.96
N SER A 396 -2.56 20.51 -3.69
CA SER A 396 -3.41 19.44 -4.23
C SER A 396 -3.17 19.26 -5.72
N LEU A 397 -2.77 18.06 -6.11
CA LEU A 397 -2.57 17.67 -7.50
C LEU A 397 -3.83 17.01 -8.07
N GLY A 398 -4.24 17.42 -9.26
CA GLY A 398 -5.37 16.83 -9.98
C GLY A 398 -5.04 15.45 -10.56
N MET A 399 -6.04 14.59 -10.68
CA MET A 399 -5.85 13.23 -11.22
C MET A 399 -5.45 13.21 -12.70
N ASP A 400 -5.66 14.30 -13.43
CA ASP A 400 -5.14 14.49 -14.79
C ASP A 400 -3.59 14.50 -14.83
N GLN A 401 -2.92 14.76 -13.71
CA GLN A 401 -1.47 14.73 -13.59
C GLN A 401 -0.92 13.34 -13.25
N PHE A 402 -1.78 12.34 -13.01
CA PHE A 402 -1.38 11.00 -12.64
C PHE A 402 -1.64 10.00 -13.77
N TYR A 403 -0.71 9.07 -13.92
CA TYR A 403 -0.98 7.80 -14.55
C TYR A 403 -1.46 6.81 -13.49
N VAL A 404 -2.69 6.31 -13.66
CA VAL A 404 -3.30 5.32 -12.76
C VAL A 404 -2.82 3.93 -13.19
N VAL A 405 -1.82 3.41 -12.47
CA VAL A 405 -1.23 2.09 -12.75
C VAL A 405 -2.21 1.02 -12.25
N LYS A 406 -2.64 0.14 -13.16
CA LYS A 406 -3.57 -0.98 -12.92
C LYS A 406 -2.98 -2.30 -13.35
N ALA A 407 -3.55 -3.40 -12.86
CA ALA A 407 -3.16 -4.75 -13.26
C ALA A 407 -3.03 -4.87 -14.79
N GLY A 408 -1.90 -5.42 -15.25
CA GLY A 408 -1.55 -5.54 -16.67
C GLY A 408 -0.70 -4.39 -17.24
N ALA A 409 -0.51 -3.28 -16.51
CA ALA A 409 0.41 -2.23 -16.92
C ALA A 409 1.86 -2.75 -16.94
N SER A 410 2.56 -2.56 -18.06
CA SER A 410 3.97 -2.91 -18.21
C SER A 410 4.90 -1.82 -17.66
N ALA A 411 6.11 -2.21 -17.27
CA ALA A 411 7.15 -1.25 -16.88
C ALA A 411 7.45 -0.21 -17.98
N ALA A 412 7.28 -0.58 -19.26
CA ALA A 412 7.43 0.35 -20.38
C ALA A 412 6.36 1.45 -20.39
N GLN A 413 5.10 1.10 -20.15
CA GLN A 413 4.00 2.06 -20.06
C GLN A 413 4.17 2.99 -18.85
N ILE A 414 4.59 2.44 -17.71
CA ILE A 414 4.84 3.24 -16.50
C ILE A 414 5.98 4.24 -16.76
N ASN A 415 7.08 3.80 -17.37
CA ASN A 415 8.20 4.68 -17.74
C ASN A 415 7.82 5.74 -18.77
N ALA A 416 6.99 5.39 -19.77
CA ALA A 416 6.50 6.34 -20.75
C ALA A 416 5.68 7.46 -20.07
N ALA A 417 4.79 7.10 -19.14
CA ALA A 417 4.03 8.09 -18.38
C ALA A 417 4.93 9.00 -17.51
N LEU A 418 5.95 8.44 -16.85
CA LEU A 418 6.94 9.23 -16.10
C LEU A 418 7.67 10.22 -17.02
N ALA A 419 8.09 9.77 -18.21
CA ALA A 419 8.77 10.59 -19.21
C ALA A 419 7.86 11.69 -19.79
N GLU A 420 6.55 11.44 -19.90
CA GLU A 420 5.53 12.42 -20.30
C GLU A 420 5.18 13.45 -19.21
N GLY A 421 5.82 13.38 -18.04
CA GLY A 421 5.56 14.33 -16.97
C GLY A 421 4.46 13.91 -15.99
N LYS A 422 3.97 12.66 -16.04
CA LYS A 422 2.96 12.17 -15.08
C LYS A 422 3.58 11.79 -13.74
N ASN A 423 2.79 11.93 -12.69
CA ASN A 423 2.94 11.24 -11.41
C ASN A 423 2.37 9.82 -11.52
N LEU A 424 2.60 8.97 -10.53
CA LEU A 424 2.06 7.62 -10.49
C LEU A 424 1.09 7.45 -9.32
N LEU A 425 -0.13 7.00 -9.61
CA LEU A 425 -1.04 6.44 -8.62
C LEU A 425 -1.12 4.94 -8.85
N VAL A 426 -0.47 4.16 -8.01
CA VAL A 426 -0.36 2.71 -8.15
C VAL A 426 -1.49 2.05 -7.38
N THR A 427 -2.47 1.53 -8.11
CA THR A 427 -3.66 0.89 -7.52
C THR A 427 -3.28 -0.47 -6.90
N PRO A 428 -4.11 -1.02 -5.99
CA PRO A 428 -3.78 -2.24 -5.27
C PRO A 428 -3.58 -3.43 -6.22
N GLY A 429 -2.37 -3.99 -6.24
CA GLY A 429 -1.98 -5.10 -7.10
C GLY A 429 -0.52 -5.49 -6.95
N VAL A 430 -0.13 -6.55 -7.65
CA VAL A 430 1.25 -7.03 -7.76
C VAL A 430 1.71 -6.85 -9.21
N TYR A 431 2.83 -6.16 -9.41
CA TYR A 431 3.29 -5.65 -10.69
C TYR A 431 4.69 -6.17 -10.98
N HIS A 432 4.80 -7.03 -11.99
CA HIS A 432 6.08 -7.54 -12.47
C HIS A 432 6.78 -6.53 -13.39
N LEU A 433 8.06 -6.29 -13.14
CA LEU A 433 8.87 -5.29 -13.82
C LEU A 433 10.04 -5.97 -14.54
N ASN A 434 9.97 -6.02 -15.87
CA ASN A 434 11.06 -6.53 -16.69
C ASN A 434 12.16 -5.48 -17.00
N GLN A 435 11.98 -4.25 -16.55
CA GLN A 435 12.96 -3.17 -16.61
C GLN A 435 12.74 -2.18 -15.46
N THR A 436 13.79 -1.47 -15.10
CA THR A 436 13.77 -0.46 -14.03
C THR A 436 12.82 0.70 -14.32
N LEU A 437 12.01 1.05 -13.34
CA LEU A 437 11.22 2.29 -13.34
C LEU A 437 12.14 3.48 -13.04
N ARG A 438 12.14 4.51 -13.89
CA ARG A 438 13.05 5.66 -13.81
C ARG A 438 12.31 6.93 -13.45
N VAL A 439 12.40 7.35 -12.20
CA VAL A 439 11.83 8.61 -11.71
C VAL A 439 12.89 9.70 -11.84
N THR A 440 12.79 10.52 -12.88
CA THR A 440 13.83 11.51 -13.22
C THR A 440 13.38 12.96 -13.10
N ARG A 441 12.08 13.21 -12.96
CA ARG A 441 11.52 14.56 -12.87
C ARG A 441 11.44 14.99 -11.40
N PRO A 442 11.91 16.20 -11.04
CA PRO A 442 11.68 16.77 -9.72
C PRO A 442 10.19 16.75 -9.34
N ASP A 443 9.90 16.71 -8.04
CA ASP A 443 8.53 16.73 -7.50
C ASP A 443 7.62 15.57 -7.91
N THR A 444 8.14 14.53 -8.57
CA THR A 444 7.33 13.38 -8.95
C THR A 444 6.76 12.70 -7.71
N VAL A 445 5.45 12.48 -7.71
CA VAL A 445 4.75 11.69 -6.69
C VAL A 445 4.51 10.28 -7.23
N VAL A 446 4.97 9.28 -6.48
CA VAL A 446 4.64 7.86 -6.66
C VAL A 446 3.88 7.41 -5.43
N LEU A 447 2.55 7.34 -5.54
CA LEU A 447 1.66 6.96 -4.44
C LEU A 447 1.04 5.59 -4.70
N GLY A 448 1.37 4.62 -3.87
CA GLY A 448 0.75 3.30 -3.83
C GLY A 448 -0.47 3.25 -2.91
N LEU A 449 -1.46 2.47 -3.31
CA LEU A 449 -2.67 2.18 -2.56
C LEU A 449 -2.74 0.70 -2.23
N GLY A 450 -3.22 0.35 -1.03
CA GLY A 450 -3.51 -1.04 -0.66
C GLY A 450 -2.29 -1.96 -0.73
N LEU A 451 -1.11 -1.46 -0.33
CA LEU A 451 0.16 -2.20 -0.37
C LEU A 451 0.53 -2.67 -1.80
N ALA A 452 0.36 -1.77 -2.77
CA ALA A 452 0.80 -1.99 -4.15
C ALA A 452 2.25 -2.48 -4.19
N THR A 453 2.49 -3.56 -4.92
CA THR A 453 3.73 -4.31 -4.86
C THR A 453 4.44 -4.33 -6.21
N PHE A 454 5.71 -3.96 -6.26
CA PHE A 454 6.56 -4.14 -7.43
C PHE A 454 7.49 -5.34 -7.25
N ILE A 455 7.54 -6.21 -8.25
CA ILE A 455 8.45 -7.36 -8.32
C ILE A 455 9.39 -7.17 -9.52
N PRO A 456 10.70 -6.94 -9.33
CA PRO A 456 11.64 -6.91 -10.43
C PRO A 456 11.91 -8.32 -10.95
N ASP A 457 11.74 -8.52 -12.24
CA ASP A 457 12.12 -9.73 -12.95
C ASP A 457 13.55 -9.63 -13.47
N ASN A 458 14.19 -10.77 -13.73
CA ASN A 458 15.50 -10.84 -14.38
C ASN A 458 16.64 -10.08 -13.66
N GLY A 459 16.49 -9.81 -12.35
CA GLY A 459 17.52 -9.17 -11.53
C GLY A 459 17.69 -7.66 -11.78
N VAL A 460 16.70 -7.00 -12.39
CA VAL A 460 16.72 -5.54 -12.56
C VAL A 460 16.50 -4.83 -11.22
N THR A 461 16.99 -3.61 -11.08
CA THR A 461 16.51 -2.72 -10.01
C THR A 461 15.05 -2.37 -10.28
N ALA A 462 14.16 -2.45 -9.29
CA ALA A 462 12.74 -2.16 -9.49
C ALA A 462 12.51 -0.67 -9.79
N MET A 463 13.15 0.21 -9.02
CA MET A 463 13.02 1.67 -9.19
C MET A 463 14.32 2.41 -8.90
N THR A 464 14.63 3.39 -9.75
CA THR A 464 15.69 4.37 -9.51
C THR A 464 15.09 5.77 -9.48
N VAL A 465 15.48 6.58 -8.50
CA VAL A 465 15.20 8.02 -8.44
C VAL A 465 16.48 8.77 -8.83
N ALA A 466 16.39 9.74 -9.74
CA ALA A 466 17.53 10.59 -10.09
C ALA A 466 17.92 11.54 -8.93
N ASP A 467 19.10 12.18 -9.02
CA ASP A 467 19.53 13.21 -8.06
C ASP A 467 18.75 14.51 -8.29
N VAL A 468 17.48 14.52 -7.90
CA VAL A 468 16.53 15.62 -8.13
C VAL A 468 15.72 15.93 -6.89
N ASP A 469 15.28 17.19 -6.80
CA ASP A 469 14.47 17.68 -5.69
C ASP A 469 13.12 16.97 -5.60
N GLY A 470 12.66 16.79 -4.37
CA GLY A 470 11.25 16.67 -4.06
C GLY A 470 10.57 15.39 -4.53
N VAL A 471 11.25 14.33 -4.95
CA VAL A 471 10.52 13.09 -5.29
C VAL A 471 9.85 12.52 -4.03
N LYS A 472 8.60 12.08 -4.15
CA LYS A 472 7.82 11.53 -3.03
C LYS A 472 7.37 10.12 -3.39
N VAL A 473 7.99 9.09 -2.79
CA VAL A 473 7.61 7.68 -2.97
C VAL A 473 6.89 7.20 -1.71
N ALA A 474 5.66 6.72 -1.86
CA ALA A 474 4.78 6.45 -0.73
C ALA A 474 3.94 5.19 -0.92
N GLY A 475 3.90 4.30 0.08
CA GLY A 475 2.97 3.16 0.13
C GLY A 475 3.27 2.05 -0.87
N ILE A 476 4.55 1.76 -1.12
CA ILE A 476 5.02 0.76 -2.08
C ILE A 476 5.76 -0.36 -1.36
N LEU A 477 5.41 -1.61 -1.68
CA LEU A 477 6.21 -2.78 -1.32
C LEU A 477 7.08 -3.19 -2.52
N PHE A 478 8.39 -3.23 -2.33
CA PHE A 478 9.34 -3.83 -3.27
C PHE A 478 9.61 -5.28 -2.85
N ASP A 479 9.15 -6.23 -3.65
CA ASP A 479 9.25 -7.66 -3.34
C ASP A 479 10.22 -8.33 -4.33
N ALA A 480 11.31 -8.90 -3.82
CA ALA A 480 12.40 -9.36 -4.66
C ALA A 480 11.99 -10.53 -5.56
N GLY A 481 12.37 -10.46 -6.84
CA GLY A 481 12.24 -11.58 -7.76
C GLY A 481 13.23 -12.72 -7.47
N THR A 482 13.04 -13.84 -8.18
CA THR A 482 13.85 -15.06 -8.02
C THR A 482 15.31 -14.88 -8.46
N THR A 483 15.55 -13.98 -9.42
CA THR A 483 16.89 -13.61 -9.88
C THR A 483 17.44 -12.48 -9.01
N ASN A 484 18.67 -12.63 -8.53
CA ASN A 484 19.29 -11.65 -7.65
C ASN A 484 19.35 -10.26 -8.30
N SER A 485 18.67 -9.30 -7.69
CA SER A 485 18.81 -7.89 -8.05
C SER A 485 19.99 -7.27 -7.31
N GLN A 486 20.82 -6.48 -7.97
CA GLN A 486 21.93 -5.80 -7.26
C GLN A 486 21.37 -4.84 -6.20
N THR A 487 20.36 -4.06 -6.58
CA THR A 487 19.56 -3.21 -5.70
C THR A 487 18.08 -3.42 -5.99
N LEU A 488 17.17 -3.31 -5.02
CA LEU A 488 15.72 -3.25 -5.33
C LEU A 488 15.30 -1.79 -5.61
N MET A 489 15.82 -0.85 -4.83
CA MET A 489 15.61 0.58 -5.02
C MET A 489 16.92 1.36 -4.84
N GLU A 490 17.11 2.39 -5.64
CA GLU A 490 18.21 3.35 -5.53
C GLU A 490 17.67 4.79 -5.59
N VAL A 491 18.06 5.62 -4.63
CA VAL A 491 17.70 7.05 -4.55
C VAL A 491 18.94 7.91 -4.77
N GLY A 492 19.00 8.56 -5.92
CA GLY A 492 20.21 9.19 -6.45
C GLY A 492 21.16 8.15 -7.03
N PRO A 493 21.80 8.38 -8.19
CA PRO A 493 22.89 7.54 -8.66
C PRO A 493 24.11 7.61 -7.72
N SER A 494 25.01 6.64 -7.83
CA SER A 494 26.34 6.72 -7.19
C SER A 494 27.03 8.06 -7.51
N ALA A 495 27.70 8.63 -6.50
CA ALA A 495 28.33 9.97 -6.54
C ALA A 495 27.36 11.16 -6.61
N SER A 496 26.08 10.97 -6.27
CA SER A 496 25.18 12.08 -5.91
C SER A 496 25.83 12.95 -4.83
N SER A 497 25.68 14.26 -4.98
CA SER A 497 26.30 15.27 -4.11
C SER A 497 25.55 16.60 -4.11
N ALA A 498 24.39 16.65 -4.78
CA ALA A 498 23.52 17.81 -4.71
C ALA A 498 22.81 17.84 -3.36
N SER A 499 22.83 19.01 -2.70
CA SER A 499 21.99 19.21 -1.52
C SER A 499 20.55 19.47 -1.94
N HIS A 500 19.63 18.73 -1.33
CA HIS A 500 18.19 18.83 -1.51
C HIS A 500 17.48 19.37 -0.25
N ALA A 501 18.18 20.10 0.62
CA ALA A 501 17.68 20.47 1.94
C ALA A 501 16.35 21.27 1.92
N ALA A 502 16.11 22.05 0.87
CA ALA A 502 14.89 22.88 0.73
C ALA A 502 13.66 22.07 0.28
N ASP A 503 13.86 21.02 -0.52
CA ASP A 503 12.81 20.11 -0.96
C ASP A 503 13.40 18.69 -1.15
N PRO A 504 13.60 17.96 -0.04
CA PRO A 504 14.27 16.67 -0.10
C PRO A 504 13.37 15.64 -0.79
N THR A 505 13.99 14.63 -1.39
CA THR A 505 13.25 13.40 -1.72
C THR A 505 12.79 12.72 -0.42
N SER A 506 11.56 12.20 -0.40
CA SER A 506 11.01 11.51 0.78
C SER A 506 10.37 10.16 0.47
N LEU A 507 10.60 9.20 1.36
CA LEU A 507 10.11 7.83 1.29
C LEU A 507 9.17 7.58 2.47
N HIS A 508 7.93 7.17 2.21
CA HIS A 508 6.92 6.95 3.24
C HIS A 508 6.26 5.59 3.12
N ASP A 509 6.25 4.78 4.18
CA ASP A 509 5.65 3.43 4.13
C ASP A 509 6.19 2.63 2.93
N VAL A 510 7.51 2.71 2.74
CA VAL A 510 8.22 1.99 1.68
C VAL A 510 8.81 0.73 2.29
N PHE A 511 8.36 -0.41 1.79
CA PHE A 511 8.66 -1.71 2.37
C PHE A 511 9.45 -2.56 1.38
N PHE A 512 10.27 -3.47 1.89
CA PHE A 512 11.07 -4.39 1.11
C PHE A 512 10.92 -5.80 1.66
N ARG A 513 10.75 -6.76 0.76
CA ARG A 513 10.67 -8.17 1.08
C ARG A 513 11.64 -8.97 0.22
N VAL A 514 12.44 -9.83 0.84
CA VAL A 514 13.33 -10.78 0.16
C VAL A 514 13.01 -12.19 0.63
N GLY A 515 12.15 -12.89 -0.10
CA GLY A 515 11.65 -14.21 0.27
C GLY A 515 10.31 -14.19 1.01
N GLY A 516 9.75 -15.36 1.34
CA GLY A 516 8.54 -15.53 2.16
C GLY A 516 7.32 -15.88 1.33
N ALA A 517 7.03 -15.11 0.27
CA ALA A 517 5.99 -15.48 -0.70
C ALA A 517 6.50 -16.45 -1.77
N ALA A 518 7.78 -16.34 -2.12
CA ALA A 518 8.51 -17.18 -3.06
C ALA A 518 10.01 -17.07 -2.74
N VAL A 519 10.87 -17.72 -3.53
CA VAL A 519 12.31 -17.39 -3.50
C VAL A 519 12.50 -15.96 -4.02
N GLY A 520 13.09 -15.09 -3.22
CA GLY A 520 13.47 -13.74 -3.60
C GLY A 520 14.94 -13.48 -3.26
N LYS A 521 15.67 -12.74 -4.10
CA LYS A 521 17.10 -12.45 -3.89
C LYS A 521 17.45 -11.01 -4.23
N ALA A 522 18.23 -10.37 -3.37
CA ALA A 522 18.78 -9.05 -3.63
C ALA A 522 20.10 -8.86 -2.89
N THR A 523 21.12 -8.28 -3.52
CA THR A 523 22.37 -7.97 -2.81
C THR A 523 22.15 -6.84 -1.81
N THR A 524 21.50 -5.76 -2.22
CA THR A 524 21.08 -4.68 -1.33
C THR A 524 19.62 -4.32 -1.58
N SER A 525 18.82 -4.09 -0.55
CA SER A 525 17.41 -3.73 -0.78
C SER A 525 17.26 -2.25 -1.14
N LEU A 526 17.83 -1.35 -0.34
CA LEU A 526 17.81 0.09 -0.60
C LEU A 526 19.20 0.71 -0.55
N VAL A 527 19.51 1.54 -1.55
CA VAL A 527 20.65 2.46 -1.54
C VAL A 527 20.15 3.90 -1.61
N VAL A 528 20.61 4.75 -0.68
CA VAL A 528 20.31 6.18 -0.64
C VAL A 528 21.61 6.96 -0.86
N ASN A 529 21.80 7.47 -2.07
CA ASN A 529 22.96 8.28 -2.44
C ASN A 529 22.68 9.77 -2.36
N SER A 530 21.46 10.23 -2.67
CA SER A 530 21.12 11.65 -2.59
C SER A 530 21.17 12.18 -1.16
N ASP A 531 21.65 13.40 -1.01
CA ASP A 531 21.69 14.10 0.28
C ASP A 531 20.28 14.48 0.74
N ASN A 532 20.14 14.73 2.04
CA ASN A 532 18.94 15.26 2.70
C ASN A 532 17.68 14.38 2.61
N VAL A 533 17.74 13.18 2.03
CA VAL A 533 16.60 12.27 1.90
C VAL A 533 15.93 12.02 3.26
N ILE A 534 14.59 12.06 3.26
CA ILE A 534 13.78 11.74 4.44
C ILE A 534 13.16 10.36 4.25
N GLY A 535 13.61 9.36 5.00
CA GLY A 535 12.88 8.11 5.16
C GLY A 535 11.96 8.18 6.36
N ASP A 536 10.69 7.84 6.17
CA ASP A 536 9.66 7.99 7.17
C ASP A 536 8.73 6.77 7.18
N HIS A 537 9.04 5.84 8.07
CA HIS A 537 8.54 4.48 8.15
C HIS A 537 9.02 3.59 7.00
N MET A 538 9.90 2.66 7.35
CA MET A 538 10.44 1.67 6.45
C MET A 538 10.54 0.33 7.14
N TRP A 539 10.16 -0.73 6.43
CA TRP A 539 10.47 -2.10 6.85
C TRP A 539 11.21 -2.80 5.73
N ILE A 540 12.45 -3.16 6.01
CA ILE A 540 13.37 -3.76 5.05
C ILE A 540 13.66 -5.17 5.55
N TRP A 541 12.98 -6.17 5.00
CA TRP A 541 12.91 -7.51 5.59
C TRP A 541 13.45 -8.59 4.63
N ARG A 542 14.54 -9.25 5.03
CA ARG A 542 14.87 -10.57 4.48
C ARG A 542 14.00 -11.60 5.19
N GLY A 543 13.25 -12.39 4.44
CA GLY A 543 12.28 -13.29 5.04
C GLY A 543 12.88 -14.30 6.01
N ASP A 544 12.26 -14.45 7.20
CA ASP A 544 12.60 -15.47 8.20
C ASP A 544 11.61 -16.64 8.22
N HIS A 545 10.43 -16.49 7.61
CA HIS A 545 9.41 -17.53 7.49
C HIS A 545 8.63 -17.45 6.17
N GLY A 546 7.87 -18.50 5.88
CA GLY A 546 7.14 -18.67 4.62
C GLY A 546 7.90 -19.54 3.62
N THR A 547 7.60 -19.37 2.33
CA THR A 547 8.20 -20.12 1.22
C THR A 547 9.50 -19.48 0.74
N GLY A 548 10.47 -20.29 0.33
CA GLY A 548 11.72 -19.81 -0.28
C GLY A 548 12.74 -19.23 0.72
N ILE A 549 12.57 -19.53 2.01
CA ILE A 549 13.43 -19.05 3.11
C ILE A 549 14.60 -20.00 3.35
N GLY A 550 15.77 -19.43 3.64
CA GLY A 550 16.94 -20.14 4.13
C GLY A 550 18.25 -19.48 3.69
N TRP A 551 19.35 -19.83 4.35
CA TRP A 551 20.65 -19.20 4.19
C TRP A 551 21.16 -19.13 2.74
N THR A 552 20.80 -20.12 1.91
CA THR A 552 21.15 -20.17 0.48
C THR A 552 19.96 -19.94 -0.46
N SER A 553 18.76 -19.74 0.09
CA SER A 553 17.50 -19.64 -0.66
C SER A 553 17.17 -18.19 -0.97
N ASN A 554 16.84 -17.39 0.05
CA ASN A 554 16.54 -15.96 -0.09
C ASN A 554 17.75 -15.10 0.28
N THR A 555 18.85 -15.29 -0.46
CA THR A 555 20.11 -14.62 -0.17
C THR A 555 19.97 -13.11 -0.27
N ALA A 556 20.39 -12.40 0.79
CA ALA A 556 20.46 -10.95 0.80
C ALA A 556 21.54 -10.42 1.74
N ASP A 557 22.47 -9.63 1.21
CA ASP A 557 23.64 -9.19 1.96
C ASP A 557 23.31 -8.06 2.93
N THR A 558 22.73 -6.96 2.44
CA THR A 558 22.50 -5.74 3.23
C THR A 558 21.11 -5.15 2.97
N GLY A 559 20.44 -4.69 4.02
CA GLY A 559 19.13 -4.06 3.88
C GLY A 559 19.24 -2.65 3.31
N LEU A 560 19.98 -1.80 4.02
CA LEU A 560 20.09 -0.38 3.72
C LEU A 560 21.55 0.07 3.64
N VAL A 561 21.89 0.83 2.59
CA VAL A 561 23.12 1.62 2.51
C VAL A 561 22.76 3.09 2.33
N VAL A 562 23.22 3.95 3.23
CA VAL A 562 23.06 5.41 3.15
C VAL A 562 24.42 6.04 2.86
N ASN A 563 24.59 6.59 1.67
CA ASN A 563 25.79 7.32 1.26
C ASN A 563 25.62 8.84 1.31
N GLY A 564 24.40 9.34 1.08
CA GLY A 564 24.11 10.76 1.10
C GLY A 564 24.28 11.40 2.48
N ASP A 565 24.71 12.65 2.50
CA ASP A 565 24.83 13.48 3.69
C ASP A 565 23.46 13.99 4.16
N ASP A 566 23.33 14.27 5.45
CA ASP A 566 22.14 14.86 6.09
C ASP A 566 20.81 14.08 5.89
N VAL A 567 20.91 12.79 5.55
CA VAL A 567 19.77 11.88 5.47
C VAL A 567 19.14 11.70 6.85
N THR A 568 17.81 11.70 6.91
CA THR A 568 17.06 11.51 8.16
C THR A 568 16.08 10.35 8.03
N MET A 569 16.11 9.43 9.00
CA MET A 569 15.25 8.24 9.05
C MET A 569 14.37 8.28 10.31
N TYR A 570 13.07 8.13 10.15
CA TYR A 570 12.08 7.97 11.23
C TYR A 570 11.45 6.58 11.12
N GLY A 571 11.45 5.81 12.21
CA GLY A 571 10.82 4.48 12.21
C GLY A 571 11.47 3.51 11.22
N LEU A 572 12.76 3.23 11.42
CA LEU A 572 13.54 2.34 10.56
C LEU A 572 13.57 0.91 11.13
N PHE A 573 12.99 -0.03 10.40
CA PHE A 573 12.96 -1.46 10.74
C PHE A 573 13.74 -2.23 9.67
N VAL A 574 14.82 -2.93 10.04
CA VAL A 574 15.66 -3.68 9.08
C VAL A 574 16.06 -5.02 9.66
N GLU A 575 15.77 -6.14 8.99
CA GLU A 575 15.84 -7.46 9.63
C GLU A 575 16.41 -8.57 8.73
N HIS A 576 17.14 -9.47 9.39
CA HIS A 576 17.60 -10.80 8.95
C HIS A 576 18.57 -10.87 7.75
N TYR A 577 19.17 -9.77 7.32
CA TYR A 577 20.18 -9.78 6.26
C TYR A 577 21.43 -10.56 6.66
N GLN A 578 22.16 -11.08 5.67
CA GLN A 578 23.30 -11.98 5.89
C GLN A 578 24.59 -11.24 6.29
N LYS A 579 24.68 -9.95 6.02
CA LYS A 579 25.79 -9.07 6.44
C LYS A 579 25.25 -7.92 7.28
N HIS A 580 25.85 -6.73 7.16
CA HIS A 580 25.36 -5.54 7.85
C HIS A 580 23.92 -5.24 7.43
N GLN A 581 23.04 -5.02 8.39
CA GLN A 581 21.63 -4.75 8.11
C GLN A 581 21.49 -3.34 7.56
N THR A 582 22.15 -2.38 8.23
CA THR A 582 22.25 -0.97 7.83
C THR A 582 23.71 -0.54 7.80
N ILE A 583 24.13 0.12 6.72
CA ILE A 583 25.42 0.81 6.59
C ILE A 583 25.16 2.30 6.37
N TRP A 584 25.83 3.14 7.13
CA TRP A 584 25.75 4.59 7.03
C TRP A 584 27.11 5.20 6.76
N ASN A 585 27.28 5.82 5.60
CA ASN A 585 28.53 6.37 5.11
C ASN A 585 28.52 7.91 5.02
N GLY A 586 27.34 8.54 4.92
CA GLY A 586 27.18 9.99 4.88
C GLY A 586 27.25 10.65 6.26
N ASN A 587 27.70 11.91 6.30
CA ASN A 587 27.73 12.78 7.47
C ASN A 587 26.35 13.37 7.78
N GLY A 588 26.16 13.90 8.98
CA GLY A 588 24.91 14.58 9.39
C GLY A 588 23.69 13.65 9.50
N GLY A 589 23.92 12.35 9.37
CA GLY A 589 22.88 11.33 9.38
C GLY A 589 22.13 11.28 10.70
N ARG A 590 20.80 11.16 10.62
CA ARG A 590 19.92 11.14 11.80
C ARG A 590 18.97 9.95 11.74
N THR A 591 18.89 9.16 12.80
CA THR A 591 17.92 8.07 12.95
C THR A 591 17.10 8.24 14.23
N TYR A 592 15.79 8.30 14.09
CA TYR A 592 14.86 8.31 15.20
C TYR A 592 14.04 7.04 15.17
N PHE A 593 14.27 6.19 16.16
CA PHE A 593 13.83 4.80 16.23
C PHE A 593 14.53 3.90 15.20
N TYR A 594 15.16 2.84 15.72
CA TYR A 594 15.66 1.72 14.93
C TYR A 594 15.22 0.40 15.59
N GLN A 595 14.74 -0.54 14.79
CA GLN A 595 14.49 -1.92 15.22
C GLN A 595 15.17 -2.88 14.24
N ASN A 596 15.78 -3.92 14.80
CA ASN A 596 16.42 -4.97 14.05
C ASN A 596 16.27 -6.33 14.74
N GLU A 597 16.16 -7.36 13.91
CA GLU A 597 16.51 -8.72 14.26
C GLU A 597 17.65 -9.24 13.36
N MET A 598 18.63 -9.90 13.95
CA MET A 598 19.73 -10.56 13.24
C MET A 598 19.20 -11.79 12.48
N PRO A 599 19.91 -12.30 11.45
CA PRO A 599 19.46 -13.51 10.74
C PRO A 599 19.39 -14.68 11.73
N TYR A 600 18.30 -15.44 11.71
CA TYR A 600 18.12 -16.60 12.59
C TYR A 600 18.91 -17.82 12.11
N ASP A 601 19.18 -17.85 10.81
CA ASP A 601 19.64 -18.98 10.03
C ASP A 601 21.14 -19.04 9.66
N PRO A 602 22.09 -18.30 10.27
CA PRO A 602 23.52 -18.60 10.11
C PRO A 602 23.80 -20.06 10.50
N PRO A 603 24.38 -20.89 9.59
CA PRO A 603 24.51 -22.32 9.85
C PRO A 603 25.57 -22.65 10.92
N HIS A 604 26.61 -21.82 11.01
CA HIS A 604 27.67 -21.91 12.01
C HIS A 604 28.48 -20.61 12.01
N GLN A 605 29.24 -20.35 13.09
CA GLN A 605 29.99 -19.11 13.25
C GLN A 605 30.88 -18.79 12.05
N ALA A 606 31.59 -19.76 11.48
CA ALA A 606 32.48 -19.55 10.34
C ALA A 606 31.78 -19.06 9.05
N ALA A 607 30.47 -19.30 8.90
CA ALA A 607 29.70 -18.78 7.76
C ALA A 607 29.27 -17.33 7.97
N TRP A 608 29.36 -16.82 9.19
CA TRP A 608 28.93 -15.48 9.59
C TRP A 608 30.03 -14.80 10.40
N MET A 609 31.14 -14.55 9.73
CA MET A 609 32.28 -13.75 10.21
C MET A 609 32.45 -12.53 9.30
N ASN A 610 32.79 -11.39 9.88
CA ASN A 610 33.27 -10.20 9.18
C ASN A 610 34.77 -10.02 9.47
N GLY A 611 35.62 -10.65 8.67
CA GLY A 611 37.04 -10.75 8.98
C GLY A 611 37.27 -11.51 10.30
N SER A 612 37.88 -10.85 11.29
CA SER A 612 38.05 -11.40 12.65
C SER A 612 36.85 -11.16 13.57
N THR A 613 35.89 -10.33 13.16
CA THR A 613 34.70 -10.00 13.96
C THR A 613 33.63 -11.07 13.80
N GLN A 614 33.02 -11.49 14.91
CA GLN A 614 31.92 -12.45 14.90
C GLN A 614 30.63 -11.77 14.44
N GLY A 615 30.07 -12.25 13.32
CA GLY A 615 28.88 -11.67 12.72
C GLY A 615 29.08 -10.28 12.12
N TYR A 616 27.96 -9.63 11.80
CA TYR A 616 27.90 -8.30 11.22
C TYR A 616 26.95 -7.43 12.05
N ALA A 617 27.32 -6.17 12.25
CA ALA A 617 26.49 -5.21 12.99
C ALA A 617 25.12 -5.01 12.33
N ALA A 618 24.09 -4.86 13.17
CA ALA A 618 22.78 -4.37 12.74
C ALA A 618 22.87 -2.95 12.16
N TYR A 619 23.61 -2.07 12.83
CA TYR A 619 23.80 -0.69 12.38
C TYR A 619 25.26 -0.33 12.38
N LYS A 620 25.85 -0.11 11.20
CA LYS A 620 27.25 0.30 11.04
C LYS A 620 27.32 1.72 10.53
N VAL A 621 27.94 2.61 11.31
CA VAL A 621 28.43 3.91 10.85
C VAL A 621 29.87 3.74 10.36
N GLY A 622 30.15 4.19 9.14
CA GLY A 622 31.47 4.14 8.54
C GLY A 622 32.52 4.90 9.37
N SER A 623 33.75 4.41 9.39
CA SER A 623 34.83 5.01 10.19
C SER A 623 35.21 6.42 9.73
N GLN A 624 34.88 6.77 8.48
CA GLN A 624 35.07 8.09 7.90
C GLN A 624 34.02 9.13 8.35
N VAL A 625 32.91 8.69 8.93
CA VAL A 625 31.80 9.59 9.30
C VAL A 625 32.21 10.44 10.50
N THR A 626 32.00 11.74 10.37
CA THR A 626 32.39 12.74 11.38
C THR A 626 31.22 13.28 12.19
N SER A 627 29.98 13.09 11.73
CA SER A 627 28.76 13.47 12.46
C SER A 627 27.61 12.51 12.16
N HIS A 628 26.92 12.06 13.21
CA HIS A 628 25.77 11.17 13.12
C HIS A 628 25.00 11.19 14.44
N GLU A 629 23.67 11.09 14.42
CA GLU A 629 22.87 10.97 15.65
C GLU A 629 21.79 9.88 15.52
N ALA A 630 21.69 9.00 16.51
CA ALA A 630 20.66 7.98 16.56
C ALA A 630 20.00 7.88 17.94
N PHE A 631 18.68 7.74 17.96
CA PHE A 631 17.85 7.75 19.18
C PHE A 631 16.91 6.54 19.22
N GLY A 632 16.95 5.76 20.30
CA GLY A 632 16.05 4.63 20.52
C GLY A 632 16.31 3.48 19.55
N LEU A 633 17.36 2.70 19.78
CA LEU A 633 17.77 1.61 18.89
C LEU A 633 17.63 0.24 19.57
N GLY A 634 17.00 -0.71 18.89
CA GLY A 634 16.90 -2.11 19.32
C GLY A 634 17.54 -3.05 18.30
N SER A 635 18.29 -4.06 18.77
CA SER A 635 18.76 -5.18 17.94
C SER A 635 18.64 -6.50 18.69
N TYR A 636 17.97 -7.47 18.08
CA TYR A 636 17.59 -8.73 18.72
C TYR A 636 18.25 -9.91 18.00
N CYS A 637 18.59 -10.98 18.73
CA CYS A 637 19.03 -12.24 18.15
C CYS A 637 18.13 -13.40 18.57
N PHE A 638 17.91 -14.31 17.61
CA PHE A 638 17.27 -15.60 17.82
C PHE A 638 17.94 -16.62 16.88
N PHE A 639 19.21 -16.96 17.15
CA PHE A 639 19.99 -17.89 16.31
C PHE A 639 19.52 -19.34 16.47
N ASN A 640 18.27 -19.63 16.13
CA ASN A 640 17.64 -20.93 16.35
C ASN A 640 18.23 -22.05 15.49
N ALA A 641 18.75 -21.71 14.30
CA ALA A 641 19.44 -22.68 13.45
C ALA A 641 20.75 -23.16 14.11
N ASN A 642 21.44 -22.27 14.83
CA ASN A 642 22.62 -22.62 15.61
C ASN A 642 22.82 -21.66 16.80
N PRO A 643 22.34 -22.01 18.00
CA PRO A 643 22.40 -21.13 19.17
C PRO A 643 23.81 -20.82 19.69
N SER A 644 24.85 -21.50 19.18
CA SER A 644 26.25 -21.19 19.50
C SER A 644 26.81 -19.99 18.72
N VAL A 645 26.10 -19.54 17.68
CA VAL A 645 26.47 -18.34 16.93
C VAL A 645 26.41 -17.12 17.86
N THR A 646 27.41 -16.27 17.70
CA THR A 646 27.58 -15.03 18.44
C THR A 646 27.73 -13.87 17.46
N ALA A 647 27.09 -12.76 17.78
CA ALA A 647 27.39 -11.45 17.23
C ALA A 647 28.30 -10.70 18.21
N GLU A 648 29.40 -10.14 17.71
CA GLU A 648 30.33 -9.35 18.52
C GLU A 648 29.64 -8.10 19.06
N HIS A 649 28.93 -7.38 18.19
CA HIS A 649 28.18 -6.19 18.58
C HIS A 649 26.95 -5.99 17.69
N ALA A 650 25.90 -5.41 18.27
CA ALA A 650 24.74 -4.98 17.51
C ALA A 650 25.01 -3.71 16.70
N PHE A 651 25.70 -2.75 17.30
CA PHE A 651 25.98 -1.46 16.67
C PHE A 651 27.49 -1.26 16.50
N GLU A 652 27.89 -0.61 15.42
CA GLU A 652 29.29 -0.30 15.12
C GLU A 652 29.42 1.16 14.71
N ALA A 653 30.27 1.92 15.39
CA ALA A 653 30.46 3.34 15.06
C ALA A 653 31.87 3.83 15.41
N PRO A 654 32.38 4.87 14.75
CA PRO A 654 33.60 5.55 15.17
C PRO A 654 33.41 6.20 16.54
N ASN A 655 34.45 6.15 17.38
CA ASN A 655 34.49 6.88 18.64
C ASN A 655 34.79 8.36 18.36
N ASN A 656 33.75 9.12 18.07
CA ASN A 656 33.81 10.54 17.73
C ASN A 656 32.74 11.29 18.54
N PRO A 657 33.05 12.43 19.21
CA PRO A 657 32.08 13.17 20.04
C PRO A 657 30.84 13.70 19.28
N ASN A 658 30.87 13.71 17.95
CA ASN A 658 29.77 14.12 17.07
C ASN A 658 29.02 12.93 16.44
N VAL A 659 29.43 11.69 16.69
CA VAL A 659 28.75 10.46 16.28
C VAL A 659 28.09 9.86 17.51
N ARG A 660 26.81 10.15 17.73
CA ARG A 660 26.11 9.94 19.00
C ARG A 660 24.96 8.95 18.89
N PHE A 661 24.90 8.02 19.83
CA PHE A 661 23.79 7.08 19.98
C PHE A 661 23.18 7.26 21.37
N ARG A 662 21.85 7.18 21.45
CA ARG A 662 21.10 7.30 22.70
C ARG A 662 20.04 6.22 22.79
N SER A 663 19.86 5.66 23.98
CA SER A 663 18.86 4.64 24.29
C SER A 663 18.96 3.40 23.41
N MET A 664 20.02 2.62 23.61
CA MET A 664 20.25 1.37 22.88
C MET A 664 19.88 0.17 23.74
N VAL A 665 19.22 -0.83 23.13
CA VAL A 665 18.89 -2.11 23.75
C VAL A 665 19.29 -3.26 22.82
N THR A 666 19.88 -4.31 23.39
CA THR A 666 20.07 -5.60 22.72
C THR A 666 19.32 -6.70 23.46
N VAL A 667 18.78 -7.67 22.71
CA VAL A 667 17.96 -8.75 23.28
C VAL A 667 18.35 -10.10 22.67
N SER A 668 18.57 -11.11 23.51
CA SER A 668 18.61 -12.52 23.12
C SER A 668 17.23 -13.13 23.38
N LEU A 669 16.48 -13.38 22.30
CA LEU A 669 15.09 -13.82 22.38
C LEU A 669 15.04 -15.24 22.95
N GLY A 670 14.37 -15.39 24.10
CA GLY A 670 14.35 -16.65 24.85
C GLY A 670 15.73 -17.18 25.24
N GLY A 671 16.76 -16.32 25.28
CA GLY A 671 18.14 -16.73 25.54
C GLY A 671 18.83 -17.46 24.39
N THR A 672 18.28 -17.39 23.17
CA THR A 672 18.80 -18.11 22.00
C THR A 672 19.80 -17.26 21.22
N GLY A 673 21.08 -17.62 21.32
CA GLY A 673 22.18 -16.87 20.71
C GLY A 673 22.75 -15.79 21.63
N THR A 674 23.86 -15.20 21.22
CA THR A 674 24.56 -14.16 22.01
C THR A 674 24.85 -12.93 21.17
N ILE A 675 24.57 -11.75 21.74
CA ILE A 675 25.16 -10.48 21.33
C ILE A 675 26.13 -10.08 22.45
N ARG A 676 27.44 -10.01 22.17
CA ARG A 676 28.45 -9.75 23.21
C ARG A 676 28.41 -8.31 23.70
N HIS A 677 28.26 -7.36 22.79
CA HIS A 677 28.25 -5.94 23.09
C HIS A 677 27.08 -5.22 22.44
N VAL A 678 26.60 -4.16 23.10
CA VAL A 678 25.56 -3.30 22.53
C VAL A 678 26.14 -2.52 21.35
N ILE A 679 27.28 -1.85 21.55
CA ILE A 679 27.96 -1.06 20.52
C ILE A 679 29.48 -1.22 20.66
N ASN A 680 30.17 -1.52 19.55
CA ASN A 680 31.61 -1.83 19.53
C ASN A 680 32.00 -2.81 20.66
N ASP A 681 32.68 -2.31 21.69
CA ASP A 681 33.19 -3.04 22.86
C ASP A 681 32.43 -2.71 24.16
N ARG A 682 31.26 -2.05 24.07
CA ARG A 682 30.50 -1.52 25.22
C ARG A 682 29.09 -2.10 25.33
N GLY A 683 28.65 -2.22 26.59
CA GLY A 683 27.36 -2.84 26.95
C GLY A 683 27.39 -4.35 26.77
N GLY A 684 26.27 -5.01 27.12
CA GLY A 684 26.12 -6.45 26.97
C GLY A 684 26.77 -7.30 28.08
N PRO A 685 26.78 -8.62 27.91
CA PRO A 685 26.15 -9.35 26.80
C PRO A 685 24.63 -9.42 26.93
N SER A 686 23.96 -9.74 25.83
CA SER A 686 22.60 -10.29 25.79
C SER A 686 22.70 -11.76 25.39
N ASN A 687 22.38 -12.67 26.30
CA ASN A 687 22.46 -14.12 26.11
C ASN A 687 21.47 -14.85 27.05
N SER A 688 21.56 -16.18 27.14
CA SER A 688 20.71 -17.00 28.02
C SER A 688 20.73 -16.64 29.51
N SER A 689 21.75 -15.92 29.99
CA SER A 689 21.85 -15.50 31.40
C SER A 689 21.25 -14.13 31.66
N THR A 690 21.34 -13.22 30.70
CA THR A 690 21.01 -11.79 30.88
C THR A 690 19.77 -11.36 30.10
N ASN A 691 19.46 -12.03 28.99
CA ASN A 691 18.43 -11.75 27.98
C ASN A 691 18.49 -10.35 27.37
N VAL A 692 18.48 -9.29 28.16
CA VAL A 692 18.43 -7.88 27.73
C VAL A 692 19.65 -7.13 28.25
N ALA A 693 20.24 -6.29 27.40
CA ALA A 693 21.27 -5.34 27.81
C ALA A 693 20.96 -3.95 27.27
N ASN A 694 21.10 -2.93 28.13
CA ASN A 694 20.82 -1.54 27.79
C ASN A 694 22.10 -0.70 27.83
N LEU A 695 22.19 0.29 26.95
CA LEU A 695 23.22 1.32 26.99
C LEU A 695 22.59 2.69 26.68
N VAL A 696 22.70 3.61 27.64
CA VAL A 696 22.01 4.91 27.57
C VAL A 696 22.61 5.84 26.52
N SER A 697 23.94 5.84 26.34
CA SER A 697 24.62 6.74 25.42
C SER A 697 25.93 6.16 24.89
N TYR A 698 26.35 6.64 23.72
CA TYR A 698 27.68 6.41 23.12
C TYR A 698 28.06 7.57 22.18
N PRO A 699 29.35 7.92 22.02
CA PRO A 699 30.44 7.52 22.90
C PRO A 699 30.31 8.08 24.33
#